data_AF-A0AAX3NDH4-F1
#
_entry.id   AF-A0AAX3NDH4-F1
#
_cell.length_a   1.000
_cell.length_b   1.000
_cell.length_c   1.000
_cell.angle_alpha   90.00
_cell.angle_beta   90.00
_cell.angle_gamma   90.00
#
_symmetry.space_group_name_H-M   'P 1'
#
loop_
_entity.id
_entity.type
_entity.pdbx_description
1 polymer ?
#
loop_
_entity_poly.entity_id
_entity_poly.type
_entity_poly.pdbx_seq_one_letter_code
_entity_poly.pdbx_strand_id
1 'polypeptide(L)'
;MNLKRKRMKKIMMGLATFVLVFNSFAPVFAETIDDSVPVDPVKETNFFPKTTTPRIDVNPNDPFTYVNDDTGIYPTHHTQNYTTNQSSDNIQNFDFSKENSEVTPTENVLDTGIMDFENGYHSYGDAYIKKIVIPTDDPNNFKIQLDVIGKVLKETQPIDIALVLDKSSSMNDPIDGGMWGTSKWEKLHDAVQDFSSQLLSSNNGAIRLGLGSFGSIKDKSVFAEIGKFPNGSSFTDDPTQLMNQSIIKDSPQFDSATPTFMGVDAGYKMLNDVKYGVRSDAEKVLIVLTDGLPTFYPKTQNYNNELDTNGVNVQNLNDSDEYTLSNTWQKEYFGGDGTTNNYNTNDCIPPTINYIGSQNNKFTAISKYSIGFGTDEDNLGVLKAIGVNGYYSAKNEEDLIDALNKLKNRFSNSIQNGIVTDPMSEFVTYKGSPELSALKVENGTLTEIKQGTGNFPAYASEVQVVPENNQITLNSLNFGGTDTEKDGIRLTYNVELKEDYRDGKFYPANAATYLHNQKTSEGNIDYFAVPSVKNLSKPKPLSPPVKYVSDSDEKLVDYDTLTDIHEKYLYTLEGEFLELPTYDEKKALKDWQLTDNTPAGITFDDVSSIKAYAWDGSTKGEDLTNSFDYSMVNGVLTIKAKPELLKDPKMYEEIHKVRFEIGARVADEGKVERDENGKVHIVNNTKQSGHYYDDTTFDDPSNDVVTTVDKDAENALKVSKEVDKNLTENGTVDPVDTAKSRLQPITYTINAANTSATSSMDKVRILDVLPFNKDDRQTSFNAQGTAHVLSAQFVDANGEAVKGARLYYKDPSQAETNTKLDPNSLPQSATELAAKGWLAYDGSDASVLEKTSAIFVDVDNIPANTTYALKITVEHKNNVGADLINNATVNSIVNQEQTTNNVETKIYGRELSGYVWYDDNYDGLKDDAEAPVKNIAVKLYRTSLENPNYKDQLVTENIKSEKFIDDKGNSLIKTDDKGFYTFNNLSEGHYIAEFEINGQLQTKEYQVTKFMADSSNSDAKNSKVKAEDNRITAQNPVKGSDWNDVGATLKELDTVIKPKDGLQELPYNNLGLNRSAHLDIFKKNILGDGLAGAKFAIYRGDLKEIPADGEQSTDFIGTYETDKTGNLNVDQNLFAGYDANHNPISQTYTVFEIKAPDGYELLKTPVTFTVEEGNQTINLQIKDDAESILPLTGGKTGIALLIALSLVVLGMLGLSGGLIYRHRKNSKEAA
;
A
#
# COMPACT_ATOMS: atom_id res chain seq x y z
N MET A 1 21.70 -36.29 -40.79
CA MET A 1 22.29 -37.22 -41.79
C MET A 1 21.14 -37.87 -42.59
N ASN A 2 21.40 -38.68 -43.64
CA ASN A 2 20.39 -39.22 -44.59
C ASN A 2 19.16 -39.90 -43.90
N LEU A 3 17.95 -39.98 -44.48
CA LEU A 3 17.53 -40.04 -45.91
C LEU A 3 16.31 -39.14 -46.28
N LYS A 4 16.10 -38.93 -47.59
CA LYS A 4 14.87 -38.38 -48.21
C LYS A 4 14.26 -39.35 -49.24
N ARG A 5 12.91 -39.41 -49.37
CA ARG A 5 12.12 -39.59 -50.62
C ARG A 5 10.60 -39.51 -50.33
N LYS A 6 9.88 -38.49 -50.85
CA LYS A 6 8.97 -38.52 -52.03
C LYS A 6 7.59 -39.20 -51.76
N ARG A 7 6.43 -38.70 -52.25
CA ARG A 7 6.21 -38.00 -53.53
C ARG A 7 4.80 -37.32 -53.68
N MET A 8 4.74 -36.07 -54.22
CA MET A 8 3.55 -35.39 -54.84
C MET A 8 2.34 -35.11 -53.92
N LYS A 9 1.45 -34.12 -54.09
CA LYS A 9 1.13 -33.00 -55.05
C LYS A 9 0.12 -32.09 -54.28
N LYS A 10 -0.18 -30.80 -54.52
CA LYS A 10 0.29 -29.59 -55.26
C LYS A 10 -0.37 -28.39 -54.46
N ILE A 11 -0.31 -27.06 -54.70
CA ILE A 11 0.07 -26.18 -55.83
C ILE A 11 0.56 -24.79 -55.33
N MET A 12 1.14 -24.05 -56.28
CA MET A 12 1.49 -22.61 -56.42
C MET A 12 0.45 -21.60 -55.87
N MET A 13 0.76 -20.31 -55.60
CA MET A 13 1.98 -19.46 -55.66
C MET A 13 1.71 -18.17 -54.83
N GLY A 14 2.68 -17.34 -54.40
CA GLY A 14 4.15 -17.31 -54.47
C GLY A 14 4.70 -16.31 -53.42
N LEU A 15 5.95 -16.42 -52.96
CA LEU A 15 7.14 -15.64 -53.39
C LEU A 15 7.06 -14.10 -53.18
N ALA A 16 8.09 -13.40 -52.66
CA ALA A 16 9.39 -13.85 -52.10
C ALA A 16 10.22 -12.74 -51.40
N THR A 17 11.11 -13.15 -50.46
CA THR A 17 12.45 -12.56 -50.15
C THR A 17 12.56 -11.11 -49.62
N PHE A 18 13.67 -10.62 -49.03
CA PHE A 18 15.06 -11.13 -48.85
C PHE A 18 15.60 -10.79 -47.41
N VAL A 19 16.87 -11.03 -47.10
CA VAL A 19 17.51 -10.93 -45.76
C VAL A 19 18.79 -10.06 -45.77
N LEU A 20 19.18 -9.43 -44.64
CA LEU A 20 20.57 -9.24 -44.08
C LEU A 20 20.85 -7.88 -43.35
N VAL A 21 21.24 -7.99 -42.05
CA VAL A 21 22.45 -7.42 -41.40
C VAL A 21 22.54 -5.96 -40.82
N PHE A 22 22.68 -5.95 -39.47
CA PHE A 22 23.52 -5.13 -38.55
C PHE A 22 23.29 -3.61 -38.25
N ASN A 23 23.18 -3.36 -36.93
CA ASN A 23 23.73 -2.27 -36.09
C ASN A 23 23.84 -0.82 -36.62
N SER A 24 23.28 0.14 -35.89
CA SER A 24 24.00 0.88 -34.82
C SER A 24 23.26 2.14 -34.29
N PHE A 25 23.67 2.62 -33.12
CA PHE A 25 23.36 3.91 -32.46
C PHE A 25 21.94 4.23 -31.98
N ALA A 26 21.92 5.03 -30.90
CA ALA A 26 20.83 5.76 -30.26
C ALA A 26 21.46 6.98 -29.52
N PRO A 27 20.71 7.90 -28.88
CA PRO A 27 19.30 8.30 -29.06
C PRO A 27 19.22 9.80 -29.53
N VAL A 28 18.03 10.45 -29.49
CA VAL A 28 17.81 11.87 -29.09
C VAL A 28 16.33 12.30 -29.27
N PHE A 29 15.73 12.77 -28.16
CA PHE A 29 14.60 13.72 -27.95
C PHE A 29 13.30 13.74 -28.79
N ALA A 30 12.20 13.45 -28.07
CA ALA A 30 11.04 14.31 -27.78
C ALA A 30 9.92 14.63 -28.82
N GLU A 31 8.67 14.37 -28.36
CA GLU A 31 7.42 15.17 -28.49
C GLU A 31 6.87 15.57 -29.89
N THR A 32 5.55 15.62 -30.13
CA THR A 32 4.32 15.40 -29.31
C THR A 32 3.14 15.00 -30.24
N ILE A 33 2.09 14.36 -29.68
CA ILE A 33 0.64 14.47 -30.07
C ILE A 33 0.23 14.10 -31.54
N ASP A 34 -0.83 13.33 -31.83
CA ASP A 34 -1.74 12.47 -31.06
C ASP A 34 -2.61 11.62 -32.04
N ASP A 35 -3.30 10.62 -31.49
CA ASP A 35 -4.52 9.93 -31.96
C ASP A 35 -4.60 9.35 -33.40
N SER A 36 -4.48 8.02 -33.50
CA SER A 36 -5.55 7.19 -34.11
C SER A 36 -5.33 5.69 -33.92
N VAL A 37 -6.02 5.11 -32.92
CA VAL A 37 -6.38 3.69 -32.79
C VAL A 37 -5.24 2.65 -32.86
N PRO A 38 -4.62 2.30 -31.71
CA PRO A 38 -3.97 1.00 -31.55
C PRO A 38 -5.02 -0.12 -31.54
N VAL A 39 -4.75 -1.23 -32.21
CA VAL A 39 -5.47 -2.50 -31.98
C VAL A 39 -4.90 -3.13 -30.72
N ASP A 40 -5.77 -3.52 -29.77
CA ASP A 40 -5.34 -4.19 -28.55
C ASP A 40 -4.50 -5.46 -28.85
N PRO A 41 -3.24 -5.53 -28.41
CA PRO A 41 -2.59 -6.82 -28.23
C PRO A 41 -3.27 -7.51 -27.05
N VAL A 42 -3.75 -8.74 -27.25
CA VAL A 42 -4.36 -9.55 -26.19
C VAL A 42 -3.36 -9.68 -25.04
N LYS A 43 -3.66 -9.03 -23.91
CA LYS A 43 -2.89 -9.20 -22.68
C LYS A 43 -3.07 -10.63 -22.20
N GLU A 44 -1.97 -11.27 -21.83
CA GLU A 44 -2.03 -12.48 -21.01
C GLU A 44 -2.77 -12.13 -19.72
N THR A 45 -3.83 -12.87 -19.43
CA THR A 45 -4.64 -12.69 -18.23
C THR A 45 -3.84 -13.21 -17.04
N ASN A 46 -3.17 -12.31 -16.32
CA ASN A 46 -2.64 -12.59 -14.98
C ASN A 46 -3.81 -12.95 -14.06
N PHE A 47 -4.12 -14.25 -13.98
CA PHE A 47 -5.17 -14.84 -13.15
C PHE A 47 -4.74 -14.89 -11.68
N PHE A 48 -4.48 -13.71 -11.12
CA PHE A 48 -4.50 -13.48 -9.68
C PHE A 48 -5.60 -12.47 -9.38
N PRO A 49 -6.50 -12.73 -8.41
CA PRO A 49 -7.19 -11.62 -7.78
C PRO A 49 -6.12 -10.67 -7.25
N LYS A 50 -6.30 -9.35 -7.41
CA LYS A 50 -5.35 -8.37 -6.87
C LYS A 50 -5.54 -8.31 -5.36
N THR A 51 -4.95 -9.27 -4.64
CA THR A 51 -5.00 -9.36 -3.18
C THR A 51 -4.49 -8.04 -2.62
N THR A 52 -5.39 -7.23 -2.07
CA THR A 52 -5.01 -6.06 -1.29
C THR A 52 -4.18 -6.55 -0.12
N THR A 53 -2.91 -6.14 -0.09
CA THR A 53 -2.00 -6.52 0.98
C THR A 53 -2.62 -6.16 2.32
N PRO A 54 -2.73 -7.10 3.29
CA PRO A 54 -3.02 -6.73 4.66
C PRO A 54 -1.82 -5.93 5.17
N ARG A 55 -1.88 -4.60 5.07
CA ARG A 55 -0.90 -3.71 5.66
C ARG A 55 -1.05 -3.85 7.17
N ILE A 56 -0.16 -4.61 7.78
CA ILE A 56 -0.09 -4.78 9.23
C ILE A 56 0.34 -3.42 9.79
N ASP A 57 -0.65 -2.61 10.19
CA ASP A 57 -0.46 -1.21 10.56
C ASP A 57 -0.01 -1.05 12.02
N VAL A 58 0.98 -1.86 12.40
CA VAL A 58 1.89 -1.59 13.50
C VAL A 58 3.27 -1.30 12.93
N ASN A 59 3.85 -0.20 13.36
CA ASN A 59 5.30 -0.01 13.34
C ASN A 59 5.80 -0.46 14.73
N PRO A 60 6.13 -1.75 14.92
CA PRO A 60 6.56 -2.24 16.23
C PRO A 60 7.89 -1.61 16.62
N ASN A 61 8.07 -1.33 17.91
CA ASN A 61 9.38 -0.98 18.44
C ASN A 61 10.33 -2.17 18.23
N ASP A 62 11.50 -1.92 17.65
CA ASP A 62 12.57 -2.91 17.52
C ASP A 62 12.98 -3.43 18.92
N PRO A 63 12.99 -4.76 19.16
CA PRO A 63 13.37 -5.32 20.45
C PRO A 63 14.89 -5.34 20.70
N PHE A 64 15.74 -5.14 19.69
CA PHE A 64 17.19 -5.07 19.89
C PHE A 64 17.60 -3.74 20.51
N THR A 65 18.66 -3.76 21.32
CA THR A 65 19.22 -2.54 21.91
C THR A 65 20.31 -1.94 21.01
N TYR A 66 20.33 -0.61 21.00
CA TYR A 66 21.25 0.20 20.21
C TYR A 66 22.02 1.15 21.13
N VAL A 67 23.32 1.30 20.87
CA VAL A 67 24.08 2.45 21.33
C VAL A 67 23.49 3.71 20.69
N ASN A 68 23.48 4.81 21.43
CA ASN A 68 23.14 6.15 20.93
C ASN A 68 24.02 7.14 21.69
N ASP A 69 25.15 7.52 21.09
CA ASP A 69 26.13 8.44 21.66
C ASP A 69 26.71 9.40 20.60
N ASP A 70 27.73 10.17 20.95
CA ASP A 70 28.35 11.16 20.05
C ASP A 70 28.91 10.55 18.75
N THR A 71 29.15 9.23 18.72
CA THR A 71 29.61 8.48 17.53
C THR A 71 28.47 7.94 16.66
N GLY A 72 27.21 8.08 17.10
CA GLY A 72 26.01 7.74 16.35
C GLY A 72 25.13 6.66 17.00
N ILE A 73 24.27 6.06 16.19
CA ILE A 73 23.31 5.01 16.57
C ILE A 73 23.66 3.71 15.84
N TYR A 74 23.85 2.61 16.60
CA TYR A 74 24.25 1.29 16.08
C TYR A 74 24.04 0.16 17.11
N PRO A 75 23.98 -1.12 16.74
CA PRO A 75 23.68 -2.22 17.67
C PRO A 75 24.60 -2.27 18.90
N THR A 76 24.07 -2.62 20.08
CA THR A 76 24.88 -2.83 21.29
C THR A 76 25.95 -3.90 21.07
N HIS A 77 25.59 -5.00 20.42
CA HIS A 77 26.46 -6.14 20.13
C HIS A 77 27.02 -6.08 18.70
N HIS A 78 27.72 -5.00 18.38
CA HIS A 78 28.20 -4.70 17.02
C HIS A 78 29.56 -5.32 16.66
N THR A 79 29.82 -5.35 15.35
CA THR A 79 31.12 -5.58 14.73
C THR A 79 31.24 -4.81 13.41
N GLN A 80 32.46 -4.42 13.05
CA GLN A 80 32.80 -3.85 11.74
C GLN A 80 32.89 -4.93 10.63
N ASN A 81 32.77 -6.21 10.97
CA ASN A 81 32.88 -7.32 10.02
C ASN A 81 31.65 -7.40 9.09
N TYR A 82 31.88 -7.78 7.84
CA TYR A 82 30.83 -8.16 6.87
C TYR A 82 31.08 -9.51 6.18
N THR A 83 32.27 -10.09 6.36
CA THR A 83 32.56 -11.53 6.16
C THR A 83 33.46 -12.01 7.29
N THR A 84 33.69 -13.32 7.43
CA THR A 84 34.63 -13.87 8.44
C THR A 84 36.06 -13.32 8.31
N ASN A 85 36.44 -12.72 7.17
CA ASN A 85 37.80 -12.20 6.93
C ASN A 85 37.86 -10.73 6.46
N GLN A 86 36.74 -9.99 6.45
CA GLN A 86 36.69 -8.60 6.00
C GLN A 86 35.87 -7.71 6.91
N SER A 87 36.38 -6.51 7.18
CA SER A 87 35.75 -5.46 7.97
C SER A 87 35.82 -4.09 7.27
N SER A 88 35.07 -3.12 7.78
CA SER A 88 35.16 -1.72 7.35
C SER A 88 34.84 -0.77 8.51
N ASP A 89 35.61 0.31 8.64
CA ASP A 89 35.34 1.35 9.63
C ASP A 89 34.03 2.11 9.39
N ASN A 90 33.46 2.00 8.19
CA ASN A 90 32.26 2.70 7.75
C ASN A 90 30.94 1.97 8.12
N ILE A 91 30.99 0.83 8.82
CA ILE A 91 29.82 -0.02 9.08
C ILE A 91 29.77 -0.51 10.54
N GLN A 92 28.57 -0.82 11.02
CA GLN A 92 28.34 -1.61 12.24
C GLN A 92 27.24 -2.64 11.97
N ASN A 93 27.62 -3.91 11.86
CA ASN A 93 26.72 -5.06 11.81
C ASN A 93 26.52 -5.65 13.21
N PHE A 94 25.47 -6.43 13.44
CA PHE A 94 25.41 -7.29 14.63
C PHE A 94 26.49 -8.39 14.55
N ASP A 95 27.14 -8.74 15.66
CA ASP A 95 28.25 -9.71 15.66
C ASP A 95 27.77 -11.17 15.67
N PHE A 96 27.34 -11.62 14.49
CA PHE A 96 26.93 -13.00 14.24
C PHE A 96 28.02 -14.07 14.47
N SER A 97 29.29 -13.70 14.71
CA SER A 97 30.35 -14.69 14.99
C SER A 97 30.43 -15.14 16.46
N LYS A 98 29.54 -14.63 17.34
CA LYS A 98 29.53 -14.91 18.78
C LYS A 98 28.15 -15.40 19.23
N GLU A 99 28.13 -16.26 20.24
CA GLU A 99 26.89 -16.61 20.93
C GLU A 99 26.33 -15.36 21.64
N ASN A 100 25.08 -15.03 21.32
CA ASN A 100 24.30 -13.98 21.94
C ASN A 100 22.88 -14.51 22.20
N SER A 101 22.14 -13.88 23.12
CA SER A 101 20.77 -14.24 23.50
C SER A 101 19.93 -13.04 23.97
N GLU A 102 20.28 -11.83 23.54
CA GLU A 102 19.62 -10.56 23.89
C GLU A 102 18.11 -10.56 23.60
N VAL A 103 17.73 -10.83 22.35
CA VAL A 103 16.33 -11.01 21.90
C VAL A 103 16.08 -12.48 21.56
N THR A 104 17.06 -13.14 20.96
CA THR A 104 17.00 -14.52 20.45
C THR A 104 18.42 -15.10 20.41
N PRO A 105 18.60 -16.44 20.48
CA PRO A 105 19.91 -17.06 20.33
C PRO A 105 20.59 -16.73 18.99
N THR A 106 21.91 -16.58 18.99
CA THR A 106 22.74 -16.64 17.77
C THR A 106 23.33 -18.05 17.64
N GLU A 107 23.01 -18.74 16.55
CA GLU A 107 23.38 -20.15 16.31
C GLU A 107 23.94 -20.40 14.91
N ASN A 108 24.76 -21.45 14.77
CA ASN A 108 25.34 -21.87 13.49
C ASN A 108 24.30 -22.64 12.65
N VAL A 109 23.91 -22.08 11.49
CA VAL A 109 22.89 -22.64 10.59
C VAL A 109 23.24 -24.00 9.99
N LEU A 110 24.52 -24.39 10.04
CA LEU A 110 25.04 -25.66 9.52
C LEU A 110 24.93 -26.81 10.55
N ASP A 111 24.44 -26.54 11.76
CA ASP A 111 24.37 -27.43 12.94
C ASP A 111 25.72 -28.11 13.33
N THR A 112 26.81 -27.75 12.66
CA THR A 112 28.10 -28.45 12.71
C THR A 112 29.28 -27.51 12.48
N GLY A 113 30.42 -27.80 13.10
CA GLY A 113 31.62 -26.96 13.03
C GLY A 113 31.66 -25.84 14.07
N ILE A 114 32.55 -24.87 13.86
CA ILE A 114 32.70 -23.69 14.72
C ILE A 114 31.85 -22.56 14.12
N MET A 115 31.15 -21.80 14.98
CA MET A 115 30.36 -20.65 14.52
C MET A 115 31.27 -19.51 14.06
N ASP A 116 30.92 -18.88 12.94
CA ASP A 116 31.60 -17.72 12.37
C ASP A 116 30.62 -16.71 11.75
N PHE A 117 31.11 -15.63 11.14
CA PHE A 117 30.23 -14.57 10.62
C PHE A 117 29.41 -15.00 9.39
N GLU A 118 29.89 -15.97 8.60
CA GLU A 118 29.12 -16.54 7.49
C GLU A 118 27.97 -17.42 8.00
N ASN A 119 28.27 -18.30 8.97
CA ASN A 119 27.39 -19.40 9.37
C ASN A 119 26.53 -19.13 10.62
N GLY A 120 26.83 -18.12 11.44
CA GLY A 120 26.00 -17.72 12.59
C GLY A 120 24.81 -16.85 12.17
N TYR A 121 23.61 -17.11 12.71
CA TYR A 121 22.35 -16.40 12.41
C TYR A 121 21.52 -16.23 13.69
N HIS A 122 20.62 -15.25 13.73
CA HIS A 122 19.59 -15.17 14.77
C HIS A 122 18.60 -16.32 14.60
N SER A 123 18.27 -17.00 15.71
CA SER A 123 17.75 -18.37 15.68
C SER A 123 16.39 -18.50 16.37
N TYR A 124 15.35 -17.96 15.71
CA TYR A 124 13.96 -18.03 16.16
C TYR A 124 13.35 -19.44 16.03
N GLY A 125 12.12 -19.66 16.49
CA GLY A 125 11.53 -21.01 16.53
C GLY A 125 11.48 -21.73 15.17
N ASP A 126 11.04 -21.01 14.14
CA ASP A 126 10.83 -21.54 12.78
C ASP A 126 11.87 -21.08 11.74
N ALA A 127 12.71 -20.08 12.07
CA ALA A 127 13.63 -19.46 11.12
C ALA A 127 15.03 -19.19 11.69
N TYR A 128 16.03 -19.22 10.80
CA TYR A 128 17.30 -18.51 10.97
C TYR A 128 17.25 -17.24 10.13
N ILE A 129 17.55 -16.09 10.73
CA ILE A 129 17.55 -14.79 10.03
C ILE A 129 18.82 -13.97 10.28
N LYS A 130 19.21 -13.18 9.29
CA LYS A 130 20.39 -12.30 9.34
C LYS A 130 20.14 -11.06 8.49
N LYS A 131 20.64 -9.91 8.96
CA LYS A 131 20.69 -8.66 8.20
C LYS A 131 22.03 -8.00 8.41
N ILE A 132 22.70 -7.63 7.32
CA ILE A 132 24.01 -6.98 7.34
C ILE A 132 24.11 -5.89 6.26
N VAL A 133 24.96 -4.91 6.54
CA VAL A 133 25.54 -3.96 5.60
C VAL A 133 26.86 -4.55 5.07
N ILE A 134 27.11 -4.33 3.79
CA ILE A 134 28.35 -4.59 3.06
C ILE A 134 28.75 -3.27 2.38
N PRO A 135 29.98 -2.76 2.54
CA PRO A 135 30.43 -1.54 1.86
C PRO A 135 30.57 -1.77 0.35
N THR A 136 30.47 -0.71 -0.46
CA THR A 136 30.79 -0.77 -1.91
C THR A 136 32.03 0.06 -2.24
N ASP A 137 32.47 0.04 -3.50
CA ASP A 137 33.59 0.86 -3.99
C ASP A 137 33.31 2.38 -3.90
N ASP A 138 32.03 2.78 -3.82
CA ASP A 138 31.60 4.14 -3.50
C ASP A 138 31.30 4.24 -1.99
N PRO A 139 32.02 5.07 -1.22
CA PRO A 139 31.87 5.16 0.23
C PRO A 139 30.52 5.75 0.69
N ASN A 140 29.69 6.28 -0.23
CA ASN A 140 28.34 6.75 0.05
C ASN A 140 27.28 5.64 -0.11
N ASN A 141 27.60 4.59 -0.88
CA ASN A 141 26.68 3.53 -1.24
C ASN A 141 27.05 2.22 -0.52
N PHE A 142 26.03 1.61 0.08
CA PHE A 142 26.14 0.39 0.87
C PHE A 142 25.17 -0.65 0.32
N LYS A 143 25.59 -1.92 0.31
CA LYS A 143 24.72 -3.04 -0.04
C LYS A 143 24.15 -3.64 1.24
N ILE A 144 22.83 -3.74 1.32
CA ILE A 144 22.15 -4.51 2.35
C ILE A 144 22.02 -5.96 1.85
N GLN A 145 22.23 -6.90 2.77
CA GLN A 145 21.89 -8.30 2.61
C GLN A 145 20.93 -8.69 3.74
N LEU A 146 19.81 -9.29 3.38
CA LEU A 146 18.81 -9.85 4.29
C LEU A 146 18.58 -11.31 3.91
N ASP A 147 18.86 -12.20 4.87
CA ASP A 147 18.77 -13.66 4.70
C ASP A 147 17.69 -14.24 5.59
N VAL A 148 16.89 -15.15 5.05
CA VAL A 148 15.88 -15.94 5.78
C VAL A 148 16.00 -17.40 5.37
N ILE A 149 16.31 -18.29 6.31
CA ILE A 149 16.47 -19.74 6.08
C ILE A 149 15.49 -20.47 7.02
N GLY A 150 14.67 -21.35 6.47
CA GLY A 150 13.70 -22.11 7.24
C GLY A 150 14.35 -23.19 8.10
N LYS A 151 13.85 -23.39 9.32
CA LYS A 151 14.31 -24.47 10.20
C LYS A 151 13.67 -25.82 9.85
N VAL A 152 14.22 -26.87 10.43
CA VAL A 152 13.50 -28.13 10.63
C VAL A 152 12.23 -27.85 11.43
N LEU A 153 11.11 -28.41 11.01
CA LEU A 153 9.81 -28.26 11.66
C LEU A 153 9.75 -29.08 12.98
N LYS A 154 10.53 -28.65 13.98
CA LYS A 154 10.79 -29.38 15.24
C LYS A 154 9.59 -29.45 16.18
N GLU A 155 8.72 -28.44 16.14
CA GLU A 155 7.45 -28.44 16.88
C GLU A 155 6.28 -28.14 15.94
N THR A 156 5.41 -29.16 15.82
CA THR A 156 4.07 -29.08 15.28
C THR A 156 3.10 -29.73 16.25
N GLN A 157 1.96 -29.08 16.43
CA GLN A 157 0.72 -29.81 16.67
C GLN A 157 0.59 -30.86 15.55
N PRO A 158 0.47 -32.17 15.84
CA PRO A 158 0.52 -33.19 14.77
C PRO A 158 -0.57 -32.96 13.72
N ILE A 159 -0.42 -33.42 12.48
CA ILE A 159 -1.40 -33.13 11.41
C ILE A 159 -2.03 -34.44 10.91
N ASP A 160 -3.36 -34.49 10.90
CA ASP A 160 -4.15 -35.56 10.28
C ASP A 160 -4.88 -35.01 9.05
N ILE A 161 -4.56 -35.55 7.88
CA ILE A 161 -5.05 -35.08 6.58
C ILE A 161 -5.98 -36.14 5.97
N ALA A 162 -7.24 -35.79 5.73
CA ALA A 162 -8.18 -36.58 4.94
C ALA A 162 -8.14 -36.13 3.48
N LEU A 163 -7.58 -36.98 2.62
CA LEU A 163 -7.52 -36.80 1.17
C LEU A 163 -8.71 -37.52 0.53
N VAL A 164 -9.71 -36.76 0.10
CA VAL A 164 -10.95 -37.26 -0.49
C VAL A 164 -10.85 -37.21 -2.02
N LEU A 165 -11.07 -38.35 -2.66
CA LEU A 165 -10.90 -38.54 -4.11
C LEU A 165 -12.22 -38.80 -4.82
N ASP A 166 -12.46 -38.07 -5.90
CA ASP A 166 -13.58 -38.26 -6.81
C ASP A 166 -13.42 -39.54 -7.66
N LYS A 167 -14.40 -40.45 -7.55
CA LYS A 167 -14.49 -41.70 -8.32
C LYS A 167 -15.70 -41.71 -9.25
N SER A 168 -16.08 -40.54 -9.77
CA SER A 168 -16.95 -40.39 -10.95
C SER A 168 -16.30 -40.96 -12.21
N SER A 169 -17.10 -41.19 -13.26
CA SER A 169 -16.61 -41.80 -14.51
C SER A 169 -15.83 -40.84 -15.41
N SER A 170 -16.01 -39.52 -15.28
CA SER A 170 -15.23 -38.51 -16.00
C SER A 170 -13.76 -38.43 -15.55
N MET A 171 -13.45 -38.98 -14.37
CA MET A 171 -12.07 -39.23 -13.96
C MET A 171 -11.37 -40.34 -14.78
N ASN A 172 -12.11 -41.14 -15.57
CA ASN A 172 -11.50 -42.04 -16.55
C ASN A 172 -11.23 -41.37 -17.92
N ASP A 173 -11.69 -40.13 -18.15
CA ASP A 173 -11.52 -39.47 -19.45
C ASP A 173 -10.08 -38.99 -19.70
N PRO A 174 -9.61 -38.93 -20.96
CA PRO A 174 -8.26 -38.45 -21.28
C PRO A 174 -8.12 -36.94 -21.12
N ILE A 175 -7.11 -36.49 -20.36
CA ILE A 175 -6.94 -35.06 -20.03
C ILE A 175 -6.65 -34.17 -21.25
N ASP A 176 -5.90 -34.69 -22.23
CA ASP A 176 -5.58 -33.97 -23.49
C ASP A 176 -6.73 -34.02 -24.55
N GLY A 177 -7.91 -34.56 -24.20
CA GLY A 177 -9.04 -34.73 -25.12
C GLY A 177 -8.83 -35.73 -26.27
N GLY A 178 -7.69 -36.43 -26.30
CA GLY A 178 -7.34 -37.42 -27.32
C GLY A 178 -7.81 -38.84 -26.94
N MET A 179 -8.48 -39.55 -27.88
CA MET A 179 -8.98 -40.93 -27.71
C MET A 179 -7.97 -42.02 -27.30
N TRP A 180 -6.68 -41.68 -27.13
CA TRP A 180 -5.59 -42.58 -26.76
C TRP A 180 -4.64 -41.95 -25.72
N GLY A 181 -5.07 -40.90 -25.03
CA GLY A 181 -4.31 -40.29 -23.93
C GLY A 181 -4.39 -41.11 -22.64
N THR A 182 -3.61 -40.70 -21.63
CA THR A 182 -3.77 -41.19 -20.25
C THR A 182 -4.99 -40.51 -19.60
N SER A 183 -5.67 -41.24 -18.72
CA SER A 183 -6.85 -40.78 -18.00
C SER A 183 -6.49 -39.77 -16.90
N LYS A 184 -7.47 -38.93 -16.50
CA LYS A 184 -7.32 -38.11 -15.28
C LYS A 184 -6.94 -38.97 -14.07
N TRP A 185 -7.53 -40.15 -13.90
CA TRP A 185 -7.23 -41.02 -12.75
C TRP A 185 -5.79 -41.53 -12.72
N GLU A 186 -5.23 -41.95 -13.86
CA GLU A 186 -3.81 -42.34 -13.94
C GLU A 186 -2.89 -41.16 -13.53
N LYS A 187 -3.23 -39.94 -13.96
CA LYS A 187 -2.46 -38.73 -13.59
C LYS A 187 -2.64 -38.28 -12.15
N LEU A 188 -3.84 -38.45 -11.59
CA LEU A 188 -4.09 -38.26 -10.17
C LEU A 188 -3.32 -39.29 -9.33
N HIS A 189 -3.32 -40.56 -9.75
CA HIS A 189 -2.60 -41.62 -9.06
C HIS A 189 -1.10 -41.31 -8.94
N ASP A 190 -0.46 -40.97 -10.06
CA ASP A 190 0.98 -40.69 -10.09
C ASP A 190 1.34 -39.42 -9.27
N ALA A 191 0.53 -38.37 -9.36
CA ALA A 191 0.71 -37.14 -8.57
C ALA A 191 0.47 -37.35 -7.06
N VAL A 192 -0.54 -38.13 -6.68
CA VAL A 192 -0.80 -38.51 -5.27
C VAL A 192 0.29 -39.44 -4.74
N GLN A 193 0.87 -40.30 -5.56
CA GLN A 193 2.00 -41.13 -5.16
C GLN A 193 3.24 -40.30 -4.85
N ASP A 194 3.58 -39.30 -5.67
CA ASP A 194 4.71 -38.39 -5.39
C ASP A 194 4.44 -37.51 -4.15
N PHE A 195 3.29 -36.83 -4.11
CA PHE A 195 2.84 -36.01 -2.98
C PHE A 195 2.91 -36.76 -1.65
N SER A 196 2.33 -37.97 -1.57
CA SER A 196 2.32 -38.76 -0.34
C SER A 196 3.70 -39.33 0.00
N SER A 197 4.50 -39.72 -0.98
CA SER A 197 5.88 -40.16 -0.74
C SER A 197 6.70 -39.05 -0.11
N GLN A 198 6.65 -37.83 -0.66
CA GLN A 198 7.38 -36.68 -0.13
C GLN A 198 6.86 -36.21 1.23
N LEU A 199 5.52 -36.11 1.42
CA LEU A 199 4.91 -35.61 2.66
C LEU A 199 5.03 -36.58 3.84
N LEU A 200 5.10 -37.89 3.57
CA LEU A 200 5.19 -38.92 4.62
C LEU A 200 6.64 -39.36 4.89
N SER A 201 7.52 -39.34 3.90
CA SER A 201 8.95 -39.54 4.15
C SER A 201 9.51 -38.41 5.03
N SER A 202 10.37 -38.76 5.99
CA SER A 202 11.05 -37.86 6.95
C SER A 202 10.20 -37.08 7.98
N ASN A 203 8.86 -37.25 8.04
CA ASN A 203 8.04 -36.51 9.02
C ASN A 203 7.96 -37.14 10.45
N ASN A 204 8.56 -38.32 10.67
CA ASN A 204 8.60 -39.04 11.95
C ASN A 204 7.21 -39.30 12.61
N GLY A 205 6.16 -39.47 11.80
CA GLY A 205 4.79 -39.69 12.25
C GLY A 205 4.02 -38.41 12.63
N ALA A 206 4.60 -37.23 12.42
CA ALA A 206 3.94 -35.95 12.69
C ALA A 206 2.72 -35.75 11.77
N ILE A 207 2.86 -36.02 10.47
CA ILE A 207 1.79 -35.88 9.48
C ILE A 207 1.31 -37.27 9.06
N ARG A 208 -0.01 -37.51 9.05
CA ARG A 208 -0.62 -38.76 8.59
C ARG A 208 -1.69 -38.47 7.53
N LEU A 209 -1.75 -39.32 6.51
CA LEU A 209 -2.76 -39.27 5.45
C LEU A 209 -3.82 -40.37 5.63
N GLY A 210 -5.07 -40.02 5.41
CA GLY A 210 -6.19 -40.94 5.24
C GLY A 210 -6.89 -40.72 3.90
N LEU A 211 -7.51 -41.77 3.36
CA LEU A 211 -8.18 -41.75 2.06
C LEU A 211 -9.70 -41.81 2.22
N GLY A 212 -10.40 -40.88 1.55
CA GLY A 212 -11.84 -40.92 1.34
C GLY A 212 -12.17 -41.02 -0.14
N SER A 213 -13.35 -41.51 -0.48
CA SER A 213 -13.82 -41.59 -1.88
C SER A 213 -15.29 -41.20 -2.00
N PHE A 214 -15.74 -40.80 -3.18
CA PHE A 214 -17.17 -40.66 -3.50
C PHE A 214 -17.47 -40.93 -4.97
N GLY A 215 -18.69 -41.37 -5.28
CA GLY A 215 -19.12 -41.68 -6.64
C GLY A 215 -20.55 -42.23 -6.70
N SER A 216 -20.95 -42.83 -7.83
CA SER A 216 -22.18 -43.63 -7.89
C SER A 216 -21.95 -44.98 -8.57
N ILE A 217 -22.72 -45.98 -8.17
CA ILE A 217 -22.79 -47.24 -8.92
C ILE A 217 -23.80 -47.14 -10.08
N LYS A 218 -23.74 -48.10 -11.01
CA LYS A 218 -24.48 -48.11 -12.29
C LYS A 218 -26.01 -47.95 -12.19
N ASP A 219 -26.63 -48.24 -11.03
CA ASP A 219 -28.07 -48.03 -10.83
C ASP A 219 -28.43 -46.62 -10.34
N LYS A 220 -27.43 -45.72 -10.27
CA LYS A 220 -27.46 -44.34 -9.73
C LYS A 220 -27.61 -44.24 -8.21
N SER A 221 -27.36 -45.31 -7.46
CA SER A 221 -27.13 -45.22 -6.01
C SER A 221 -25.80 -44.53 -5.75
N VAL A 222 -25.80 -43.52 -4.88
CA VAL A 222 -24.63 -42.69 -4.57
C VAL A 222 -23.93 -43.21 -3.33
N PHE A 223 -22.59 -43.14 -3.32
CA PHE A 223 -21.76 -43.66 -2.24
C PHE A 223 -20.64 -42.71 -1.85
N ALA A 224 -20.13 -42.88 -0.63
CA ALA A 224 -18.81 -42.44 -0.22
C ALA A 224 -18.10 -43.52 0.61
N GLU A 225 -16.78 -43.53 0.55
CA GLU A 225 -15.92 -44.49 1.26
C GLU A 225 -14.98 -43.77 2.24
N ILE A 226 -14.68 -44.43 3.36
CA ILE A 226 -13.59 -44.06 4.27
C ILE A 226 -12.63 -45.25 4.36
N GLY A 227 -11.38 -45.08 3.90
CA GLY A 227 -10.37 -46.14 3.88
C GLY A 227 -9.92 -46.59 5.27
N LYS A 228 -9.40 -47.81 5.38
CA LYS A 228 -8.85 -48.40 6.62
C LYS A 228 -7.58 -49.19 6.33
N PHE A 229 -6.56 -48.96 7.14
CA PHE A 229 -5.25 -49.62 7.07
C PHE A 229 -5.20 -50.87 7.97
N PRO A 230 -4.17 -51.74 7.87
CA PRO A 230 -4.12 -53.03 8.58
C PRO A 230 -4.15 -52.96 10.12
N ASN A 231 -3.95 -51.77 10.70
CA ASN A 231 -4.08 -51.49 12.13
C ASN A 231 -5.51 -51.08 12.57
N GLY A 232 -6.45 -50.93 11.64
CA GLY A 232 -7.82 -50.45 11.87
C GLY A 232 -7.99 -48.92 11.85
N SER A 233 -6.91 -48.16 11.68
CA SER A 233 -6.92 -46.69 11.52
C SER A 233 -7.30 -46.31 10.09
N SER A 234 -7.95 -45.16 9.90
CA SER A 234 -8.09 -44.53 8.58
C SER A 234 -6.91 -43.62 8.21
N PHE A 235 -5.94 -43.46 9.10
CA PHE A 235 -4.74 -42.65 8.90
C PHE A 235 -3.46 -43.49 8.96
N THR A 236 -2.52 -43.23 8.04
CA THR A 236 -1.18 -43.85 7.98
C THR A 236 -0.08 -42.81 7.75
N ASP A 237 1.13 -43.12 8.22
CA ASP A 237 2.40 -42.44 7.95
C ASP A 237 3.29 -43.23 6.96
N ASP A 238 2.84 -44.38 6.47
CA ASP A 238 3.52 -45.18 5.45
C ASP A 238 2.89 -44.95 4.05
N PRO A 239 3.59 -44.27 3.12
CA PRO A 239 3.07 -44.03 1.76
C PRO A 239 2.89 -45.32 0.95
N THR A 240 3.62 -46.40 1.30
CA THR A 240 3.43 -47.72 0.70
C THR A 240 2.10 -48.33 1.14
N GLN A 241 1.67 -48.11 2.38
CA GLN A 241 0.34 -48.53 2.84
C GLN A 241 -0.77 -47.67 2.24
N LEU A 242 -0.55 -46.36 2.10
CA LEU A 242 -1.48 -45.43 1.44
C LEU A 242 -1.77 -45.89 -0.01
N MET A 243 -0.74 -46.06 -0.83
CA MET A 243 -0.88 -46.39 -2.26
C MET A 243 -1.29 -47.84 -2.53
N ASN A 244 -1.30 -48.72 -1.52
CA ASN A 244 -1.84 -50.09 -1.66
C ASN A 244 -3.35 -50.19 -1.35
N GLN A 245 -3.97 -49.14 -0.83
CA GLN A 245 -5.38 -49.12 -0.43
C GLN A 245 -6.30 -48.92 -1.65
N SER A 246 -7.45 -49.59 -1.66
CA SER A 246 -8.36 -49.74 -2.81
C SER A 246 -8.94 -48.44 -3.36
N ILE A 247 -9.10 -47.40 -2.54
CA ILE A 247 -9.64 -46.09 -2.95
C ILE A 247 -8.75 -45.44 -4.01
N ILE A 248 -7.42 -45.43 -3.82
CA ILE A 248 -6.47 -44.84 -4.78
C ILE A 248 -6.03 -45.85 -5.86
N LYS A 249 -5.90 -47.12 -5.49
CA LYS A 249 -5.34 -48.17 -6.34
C LYS A 249 -6.29 -48.65 -7.45
N ASP A 250 -7.58 -48.80 -7.14
CA ASP A 250 -8.56 -49.38 -8.08
C ASP A 250 -9.32 -48.26 -8.81
N SER A 251 -9.31 -48.26 -10.15
CA SER A 251 -9.84 -47.16 -10.98
C SER A 251 -11.35 -46.89 -10.78
N PRO A 252 -11.84 -45.67 -11.06
CA PRO A 252 -13.25 -45.30 -11.00
C PRO A 252 -14.14 -46.18 -11.89
N GLN A 253 -15.38 -46.44 -11.47
CA GLN A 253 -16.31 -47.23 -12.26
C GLN A 253 -16.85 -46.46 -13.47
N PHE A 254 -17.00 -47.12 -14.61
CA PHE A 254 -17.79 -46.60 -15.73
C PHE A 254 -19.27 -46.48 -15.33
N ASP A 255 -19.95 -45.45 -15.87
CA ASP A 255 -21.31 -45.03 -15.47
C ASP A 255 -21.42 -44.53 -14.00
N SER A 256 -20.30 -44.12 -13.38
CA SER A 256 -20.26 -43.41 -12.10
C SER A 256 -20.45 -41.89 -12.27
N ALA A 257 -21.14 -41.25 -11.32
CA ALA A 257 -21.43 -39.83 -11.28
C ALA A 257 -20.95 -39.22 -9.94
N THR A 258 -21.22 -37.94 -9.71
CA THR A 258 -20.42 -37.06 -8.84
C THR A 258 -21.25 -36.46 -7.69
N PRO A 259 -21.48 -37.20 -6.59
CA PRO A 259 -22.18 -36.71 -5.39
C PRO A 259 -21.22 -36.03 -4.41
N THR A 260 -20.64 -34.89 -4.79
CA THR A 260 -19.54 -34.21 -4.04
C THR A 260 -19.84 -33.99 -2.56
N PHE A 261 -21.11 -33.77 -2.19
CA PHE A 261 -21.52 -33.61 -0.79
C PHE A 261 -21.18 -34.81 0.10
N MET A 262 -21.33 -36.05 -0.38
CA MET A 262 -21.01 -37.24 0.42
C MET A 262 -19.51 -37.43 0.61
N GLY A 263 -18.69 -37.01 -0.36
CA GLY A 263 -17.23 -37.03 -0.23
C GLY A 263 -16.74 -36.03 0.82
N VAL A 264 -17.30 -34.81 0.82
CA VAL A 264 -17.05 -33.80 1.86
C VAL A 264 -17.43 -34.33 3.24
N ASP A 265 -18.60 -34.96 3.38
CA ASP A 265 -19.04 -35.57 4.64
C ASP A 265 -18.17 -36.76 5.07
N ALA A 266 -17.65 -37.57 4.14
CA ALA A 266 -16.70 -38.63 4.44
C ALA A 266 -15.39 -38.06 5.02
N GLY A 267 -14.89 -36.96 4.45
CA GLY A 267 -13.75 -36.22 4.97
C GLY A 267 -13.98 -35.72 6.40
N TYR A 268 -15.10 -35.02 6.65
CA TYR A 268 -15.46 -34.55 7.99
C TYR A 268 -15.62 -35.68 9.00
N LYS A 269 -16.26 -36.77 8.61
CA LYS A 269 -16.47 -37.92 9.50
C LYS A 269 -15.15 -38.63 9.82
N MET A 270 -14.25 -38.79 8.84
CA MET A 270 -12.90 -39.33 9.06
C MET A 270 -12.08 -38.49 10.05
N LEU A 271 -12.19 -37.16 9.97
CA LEU A 271 -11.47 -36.21 10.84
C LEU A 271 -12.15 -35.98 12.22
N ASN A 272 -13.36 -36.46 12.46
CA ASN A 272 -14.11 -36.16 13.69
C ASN A 272 -14.63 -37.40 14.46
N ASP A 273 -14.84 -38.53 13.80
CA ASP A 273 -15.27 -39.78 14.43
C ASP A 273 -14.04 -40.57 14.91
N VAL A 274 -13.80 -40.57 16.23
CA VAL A 274 -12.61 -41.19 16.86
C VAL A 274 -12.43 -42.67 16.55
N LYS A 275 -13.46 -43.37 16.04
CA LYS A 275 -13.34 -44.75 15.57
C LYS A 275 -12.35 -44.91 14.40
N TYR A 276 -12.09 -43.83 13.66
CA TYR A 276 -11.18 -43.79 12.51
C TYR A 276 -9.72 -43.49 12.88
N GLY A 277 -9.41 -43.36 14.18
CA GLY A 277 -8.02 -43.22 14.66
C GLY A 277 -7.42 -41.83 14.47
N VAL A 278 -8.25 -40.81 14.22
CA VAL A 278 -7.85 -39.39 14.25
C VAL A 278 -7.34 -39.01 15.65
N ARG A 279 -6.28 -38.22 15.70
CA ARG A 279 -5.66 -37.70 16.92
C ARG A 279 -6.51 -36.57 17.52
N SER A 280 -6.65 -36.56 18.85
CA SER A 280 -7.38 -35.50 19.57
C SER A 280 -6.58 -34.21 19.70
N ASP A 281 -5.26 -34.31 19.61
CA ASP A 281 -4.26 -33.26 19.70
C ASP A 281 -3.86 -32.70 18.33
N ALA A 282 -4.28 -33.31 17.22
CA ALA A 282 -3.84 -32.93 15.87
C ALA A 282 -4.62 -31.74 15.26
N GLU A 283 -3.95 -30.97 14.41
CA GLU A 283 -4.61 -30.17 13.38
C GLU A 283 -5.27 -31.12 12.36
N LYS A 284 -6.40 -30.69 11.81
CA LYS A 284 -7.27 -31.52 10.97
C LYS A 284 -7.43 -30.85 9.62
N VAL A 285 -7.01 -31.54 8.57
CA VAL A 285 -7.00 -30.99 7.21
C VAL A 285 -7.87 -31.83 6.29
N LEU A 286 -8.80 -31.21 5.59
CA LEU A 286 -9.58 -31.80 4.51
C LEU A 286 -9.02 -31.33 3.16
N ILE A 287 -8.67 -32.26 2.27
CA ILE A 287 -8.30 -31.96 0.87
C ILE A 287 -9.24 -32.75 -0.04
N VAL A 288 -10.00 -32.08 -0.91
CA VAL A 288 -10.90 -32.73 -1.87
C VAL A 288 -10.37 -32.56 -3.30
N LEU A 289 -10.10 -33.68 -3.98
CA LEU A 289 -9.74 -33.75 -5.40
C LEU A 289 -10.96 -34.19 -6.20
N THR A 290 -11.37 -33.38 -7.19
CA THR A 290 -12.58 -33.60 -8.01
C THR A 290 -12.44 -32.94 -9.38
N ASP A 291 -13.19 -33.38 -10.38
CA ASP A 291 -13.35 -32.61 -11.63
C ASP A 291 -14.52 -31.60 -11.60
N GLY A 292 -14.99 -31.27 -10.40
CA GLY A 292 -15.61 -29.98 -10.08
C GLY A 292 -17.11 -29.86 -10.37
N LEU A 293 -17.69 -30.80 -11.13
CA LEU A 293 -19.10 -30.81 -11.51
C LEU A 293 -19.93 -31.75 -10.60
N PRO A 294 -20.60 -31.25 -9.55
CA PRO A 294 -21.57 -32.06 -8.80
C PRO A 294 -22.75 -32.40 -9.72
N THR A 295 -23.04 -33.68 -9.87
CA THR A 295 -24.17 -34.19 -10.69
C THR A 295 -25.30 -34.79 -9.84
N PHE A 296 -25.11 -34.80 -8.51
CA PHE A 296 -26.13 -35.03 -7.48
C PHE A 296 -25.93 -34.05 -6.30
N TYR A 297 -27.02 -33.70 -5.60
CA TYR A 297 -27.03 -32.76 -4.47
C TYR A 297 -27.87 -33.27 -3.29
N PRO A 298 -27.60 -32.87 -2.03
CA PRO A 298 -28.34 -33.36 -0.88
C PRO A 298 -29.72 -32.70 -0.73
N LYS A 299 -30.71 -33.45 -0.24
CA LYS A 299 -32.00 -32.91 0.21
C LYS A 299 -32.00 -32.76 1.71
N THR A 300 -31.54 -31.60 2.17
CA THR A 300 -31.21 -31.28 3.57
C THR A 300 -32.34 -31.50 4.60
N GLN A 301 -33.59 -31.59 4.17
CA GLN A 301 -34.72 -31.96 5.04
C GLN A 301 -34.61 -33.40 5.58
N ASN A 302 -34.16 -34.35 4.74
CA ASN A 302 -34.04 -35.77 5.07
C ASN A 302 -32.58 -36.22 5.19
N TYR A 303 -31.67 -35.59 4.44
CA TYR A 303 -30.22 -35.75 4.57
C TYR A 303 -29.66 -34.68 5.51
N ASN A 304 -29.80 -34.95 6.81
CA ASN A 304 -29.68 -33.94 7.89
C ASN A 304 -28.69 -34.30 9.00
N ASN A 305 -27.97 -35.42 8.87
CA ASN A 305 -26.99 -35.90 9.84
C ASN A 305 -25.78 -36.55 9.12
N GLU A 306 -25.33 -35.91 8.04
CA GLU A 306 -24.24 -36.38 7.16
C GLU A 306 -24.41 -37.86 6.76
N LEU A 307 -23.32 -38.63 6.72
CA LEU A 307 -23.30 -40.08 6.49
C LEU A 307 -23.95 -40.90 7.62
N ASP A 308 -24.25 -40.33 8.79
CA ASP A 308 -25.02 -40.95 9.87
C ASP A 308 -26.54 -40.67 9.74
N THR A 309 -26.99 -40.21 8.56
CA THR A 309 -28.42 -40.06 8.22
C THR A 309 -29.12 -41.43 8.12
N ASN A 310 -30.32 -41.57 8.69
CA ASN A 310 -31.07 -42.85 8.79
C ASN A 310 -31.36 -43.58 7.46
N GLY A 311 -31.25 -42.93 6.30
CA GLY A 311 -31.40 -43.56 4.98
C GLY A 311 -30.11 -44.15 4.39
N VAL A 312 -28.95 -43.79 4.95
CA VAL A 312 -27.62 -44.23 4.51
C VAL A 312 -27.38 -45.66 5.00
N ASN A 313 -26.95 -46.54 4.11
CA ASN A 313 -26.60 -47.92 4.44
C ASN A 313 -25.08 -47.99 4.62
N VAL A 314 -24.61 -48.54 5.74
CA VAL A 314 -23.17 -48.61 6.06
C VAL A 314 -22.68 -50.05 5.94
N GLN A 315 -21.76 -50.30 5.01
CA GLN A 315 -21.12 -51.60 4.82
C GLN A 315 -19.65 -51.54 5.27
N ASN A 316 -19.35 -52.25 6.37
CA ASN A 316 -18.01 -52.33 6.93
C ASN A 316 -17.22 -53.38 6.13
N LEU A 317 -16.36 -52.94 5.20
CA LEU A 317 -15.45 -53.81 4.44
C LEU A 317 -14.16 -54.07 5.24
N ASN A 318 -13.22 -54.84 4.69
CA ASN A 318 -11.94 -55.13 5.37
C ASN A 318 -11.02 -53.91 5.38
N ASP A 319 -11.05 -53.12 4.30
CA ASP A 319 -10.12 -52.06 3.95
C ASP A 319 -10.80 -50.69 3.70
N SER A 320 -12.13 -50.61 3.83
CA SER A 320 -12.91 -49.36 3.89
C SER A 320 -14.20 -49.53 4.69
N ASP A 321 -14.88 -48.42 5.01
CA ASP A 321 -16.31 -48.38 5.29
C ASP A 321 -17.00 -47.69 4.12
N GLU A 322 -17.98 -48.36 3.49
CA GLU A 322 -18.80 -47.81 2.41
C GLU A 322 -20.13 -47.28 2.97
N TYR A 323 -20.53 -46.08 2.57
CA TYR A 323 -21.76 -45.40 2.97
C TYR A 323 -22.60 -45.10 1.73
N THR A 324 -23.72 -45.83 1.55
CA THR A 324 -24.47 -45.86 0.28
C THR A 324 -25.96 -45.50 0.44
N LEU A 325 -26.43 -44.53 -0.35
CA LEU A 325 -27.83 -44.15 -0.51
C LEU A 325 -28.37 -44.72 -1.82
N SER A 326 -29.36 -45.62 -1.74
CA SER A 326 -29.93 -46.22 -2.94
C SER A 326 -30.78 -45.24 -3.75
N ASN A 327 -30.71 -45.34 -5.08
CA ASN A 327 -31.52 -44.56 -6.02
C ASN A 327 -33.05 -44.71 -5.77
N THR A 328 -33.51 -45.79 -5.14
CA THR A 328 -34.92 -45.92 -4.71
C THR A 328 -35.36 -44.78 -3.79
N TRP A 329 -34.43 -44.19 -3.04
CA TRP A 329 -34.64 -43.12 -2.06
C TRP A 329 -34.22 -41.73 -2.57
N GLN A 330 -33.77 -41.62 -3.83
CA GLN A 330 -33.34 -40.36 -4.46
C GLN A 330 -34.34 -39.22 -4.21
N LYS A 331 -35.63 -39.45 -4.51
CA LYS A 331 -36.67 -38.43 -4.35
C LYS A 331 -36.79 -37.87 -2.94
N GLU A 332 -36.38 -38.62 -1.91
CA GLU A 332 -36.41 -38.23 -0.51
C GLU A 332 -35.09 -37.61 -0.04
N TYR A 333 -33.93 -38.19 -0.38
CA TYR A 333 -32.63 -37.82 0.23
C TYR A 333 -31.63 -37.06 -0.67
N PHE A 334 -31.67 -37.20 -2.00
CA PHE A 334 -30.69 -36.53 -2.89
C PHE A 334 -31.26 -36.23 -4.29
N GLY A 335 -31.06 -35.02 -4.80
CA GLY A 335 -31.48 -34.61 -6.15
C GLY A 335 -30.39 -34.76 -7.20
N GLY A 336 -30.72 -34.47 -8.46
CA GLY A 336 -29.86 -34.57 -9.64
C GLY A 336 -30.15 -35.80 -10.51
N ASP A 337 -29.70 -35.78 -11.76
CA ASP A 337 -29.86 -36.89 -12.72
C ASP A 337 -28.59 -37.73 -12.93
N GLY A 338 -27.44 -37.33 -12.37
CA GLY A 338 -26.17 -38.04 -12.53
C GLY A 338 -25.51 -37.85 -13.89
N THR A 339 -25.80 -36.76 -14.60
CA THR A 339 -25.17 -36.41 -15.88
C THR A 339 -24.75 -34.94 -15.93
N THR A 340 -23.71 -34.63 -16.69
CA THR A 340 -23.20 -33.28 -16.93
C THR A 340 -23.98 -32.62 -18.07
N ASN A 341 -25.06 -31.92 -17.73
CA ASN A 341 -25.86 -31.13 -18.68
C ASN A 341 -26.29 -29.81 -18.04
N ASN A 342 -26.41 -28.73 -18.82
CA ASN A 342 -26.63 -27.37 -18.30
C ASN A 342 -27.83 -27.24 -17.34
N TYR A 343 -28.89 -28.05 -17.53
CA TYR A 343 -30.03 -28.06 -16.63
C TYR A 343 -29.67 -28.72 -15.29
N ASN A 344 -29.11 -29.94 -15.32
CA ASN A 344 -28.71 -30.65 -14.10
C ASN A 344 -27.59 -29.91 -13.34
N THR A 345 -26.61 -29.34 -14.03
CA THR A 345 -25.54 -28.53 -13.41
C THR A 345 -26.10 -27.34 -12.64
N ASN A 346 -27.07 -26.61 -13.23
CA ASN A 346 -27.73 -25.48 -12.56
C ASN A 346 -28.59 -25.92 -11.35
N ASP A 347 -29.26 -27.07 -11.43
CA ASP A 347 -30.02 -27.63 -10.30
C ASP A 347 -29.10 -28.20 -9.19
N CYS A 348 -27.88 -28.66 -9.52
CA CYS A 348 -26.95 -29.30 -8.59
C CYS A 348 -26.00 -28.33 -7.86
N ILE A 349 -25.48 -27.30 -8.53
CA ILE A 349 -24.40 -26.45 -7.97
C ILE A 349 -24.87 -25.65 -6.74
N PRO A 350 -25.95 -24.84 -6.78
CA PRO A 350 -26.36 -24.02 -5.63
C PRO A 350 -26.69 -24.81 -4.34
N PRO A 351 -27.49 -25.89 -4.36
CA PRO A 351 -27.75 -26.66 -3.13
C PRO A 351 -26.50 -27.39 -2.61
N THR A 352 -25.57 -27.77 -3.48
CA THR A 352 -24.29 -28.37 -3.07
C THR A 352 -23.39 -27.33 -2.39
N ILE A 353 -23.27 -26.12 -2.94
CA ILE A 353 -22.55 -24.99 -2.32
C ILE A 353 -23.15 -24.65 -0.94
N ASN A 354 -24.48 -24.47 -0.87
CA ASN A 354 -25.16 -24.10 0.37
C ASN A 354 -25.01 -25.19 1.45
N TYR A 355 -25.06 -26.46 1.08
CA TYR A 355 -24.82 -27.56 2.00
C TYR A 355 -23.39 -27.57 2.54
N ILE A 356 -22.40 -27.48 1.65
CA ILE A 356 -20.98 -27.49 2.03
C ILE A 356 -20.64 -26.26 2.90
N GLY A 357 -21.22 -25.10 2.61
CA GLY A 357 -21.17 -23.91 3.48
C GLY A 357 -21.72 -24.17 4.88
N SER A 358 -22.87 -24.84 5.01
CA SER A 358 -23.42 -25.22 6.31
C SER A 358 -22.50 -26.19 7.09
N GLN A 359 -21.82 -27.11 6.40
CA GLN A 359 -20.86 -28.02 7.03
C GLN A 359 -19.55 -27.33 7.41
N ASN A 360 -19.04 -26.37 6.62
CA ASN A 360 -17.90 -25.52 7.00
C ASN A 360 -18.15 -24.80 8.33
N ASN A 361 -19.37 -24.27 8.52
CA ASN A 361 -19.79 -23.58 9.73
C ASN A 361 -19.97 -24.51 10.94
N LYS A 362 -20.26 -25.81 10.69
CA LYS A 362 -20.33 -26.86 11.72
C LYS A 362 -18.95 -27.38 12.13
N PHE A 363 -18.01 -27.43 11.19
CA PHE A 363 -16.66 -27.97 11.37
C PHE A 363 -15.58 -26.88 11.24
N THR A 364 -15.71 -25.77 11.98
CA THR A 364 -14.79 -24.62 11.88
C THR A 364 -13.33 -24.99 12.15
N ALA A 365 -13.06 -25.84 13.16
CA ALA A 365 -11.73 -26.32 13.56
C ALA A 365 -11.09 -27.38 12.62
N ILE A 366 -11.42 -27.34 11.34
CA ILE A 366 -10.83 -28.15 10.27
C ILE A 366 -10.41 -27.20 9.14
N SER A 367 -9.17 -27.30 8.69
CA SER A 367 -8.63 -26.56 7.54
C SER A 367 -9.09 -27.24 6.24
N LYS A 368 -9.81 -26.56 5.35
CA LYS A 368 -10.37 -27.16 4.12
C LYS A 368 -9.75 -26.63 2.83
N TYR A 369 -9.41 -27.56 1.95
CA TYR A 369 -8.78 -27.34 0.67
C TYR A 369 -9.48 -28.12 -0.45
N SER A 370 -9.42 -27.58 -1.67
CA SER A 370 -9.96 -28.24 -2.86
C SER A 370 -9.02 -28.12 -4.06
N ILE A 371 -9.00 -29.12 -4.93
CA ILE A 371 -8.30 -29.09 -6.21
C ILE A 371 -9.28 -29.57 -7.29
N GLY A 372 -9.60 -28.67 -8.22
CA GLY A 372 -10.29 -29.01 -9.46
C GLY A 372 -9.31 -29.60 -10.48
N PHE A 373 -9.53 -30.81 -10.99
CA PHE A 373 -8.67 -31.44 -12.00
C PHE A 373 -9.35 -31.64 -13.35
N GLY A 374 -8.90 -30.91 -14.37
CA GLY A 374 -9.49 -30.88 -15.71
C GLY A 374 -10.90 -30.28 -15.70
N THR A 375 -11.04 -29.04 -15.21
CA THR A 375 -12.32 -28.37 -14.91
C THR A 375 -12.48 -27.04 -15.65
N ASP A 376 -13.67 -26.79 -16.20
CA ASP A 376 -14.03 -25.51 -16.84
C ASP A 376 -14.36 -24.39 -15.82
N GLU A 377 -14.39 -23.14 -16.29
CA GLU A 377 -14.47 -21.93 -15.45
C GLU A 377 -15.76 -21.82 -14.61
N ASP A 378 -16.88 -22.39 -15.08
CA ASP A 378 -18.18 -22.39 -14.38
C ASP A 378 -18.14 -23.07 -12.98
N ASN A 379 -17.14 -23.91 -12.74
CA ASN A 379 -17.06 -24.78 -11.55
C ASN A 379 -16.40 -24.13 -10.33
N LEU A 380 -15.86 -22.92 -10.48
CA LEU A 380 -15.05 -22.26 -9.46
C LEU A 380 -15.81 -22.02 -8.14
N GLY A 381 -17.14 -21.90 -8.19
CA GLY A 381 -17.99 -21.74 -7.00
C GLY A 381 -18.01 -22.95 -6.07
N VAL A 382 -18.05 -24.17 -6.61
CA VAL A 382 -18.04 -25.42 -5.81
C VAL A 382 -16.68 -25.62 -5.17
N LEU A 383 -15.60 -25.40 -5.94
CA LEU A 383 -14.23 -25.48 -5.43
C LEU A 383 -13.98 -24.47 -4.32
N LYS A 384 -14.44 -23.21 -4.46
CA LYS A 384 -14.40 -22.19 -3.41
C LYS A 384 -15.20 -22.58 -2.16
N ALA A 385 -16.39 -23.16 -2.33
CA ALA A 385 -17.23 -23.58 -1.20
C ALA A 385 -16.57 -24.69 -0.37
N ILE A 386 -15.83 -25.61 -1.02
CA ILE A 386 -15.05 -26.64 -0.31
C ILE A 386 -13.77 -26.04 0.28
N GLY A 387 -12.94 -25.42 -0.57
CA GLY A 387 -11.59 -24.97 -0.26
C GLY A 387 -11.53 -23.57 0.36
N VAL A 388 -12.26 -23.34 1.45
CA VAL A 388 -12.33 -22.01 2.10
C VAL A 388 -11.00 -21.53 2.69
N ASN A 389 -10.04 -22.42 2.95
CA ASN A 389 -8.67 -22.06 3.34
C ASN A 389 -7.68 -22.04 2.15
N GLY A 390 -8.13 -22.46 0.96
CA GLY A 390 -7.41 -22.48 -0.30
C GLY A 390 -8.04 -23.42 -1.33
N TYR A 391 -8.27 -22.94 -2.54
CA TYR A 391 -8.76 -23.74 -3.67
C TYR A 391 -7.79 -23.62 -4.85
N TYR A 392 -7.63 -24.70 -5.59
CA TYR A 392 -6.71 -24.81 -6.72
C TYR A 392 -7.44 -25.35 -7.96
N SER A 393 -6.88 -25.09 -9.14
CA SER A 393 -7.42 -25.61 -10.40
C SER A 393 -6.27 -26.00 -11.32
N ALA A 394 -6.28 -27.25 -11.75
CA ALA A 394 -5.23 -27.89 -12.53
C ALA A 394 -5.81 -28.38 -13.86
N LYS A 395 -5.27 -27.91 -14.99
CA LYS A 395 -5.71 -28.25 -16.34
C LYS A 395 -4.92 -29.44 -16.91
N ASN A 396 -3.73 -29.70 -16.37
CA ASN A 396 -2.84 -30.79 -16.74
C ASN A 396 -2.12 -31.37 -15.50
N GLU A 397 -1.33 -32.44 -15.70
CA GLU A 397 -0.56 -33.14 -14.66
C GLU A 397 0.44 -32.24 -13.90
N GLU A 398 1.13 -31.33 -14.60
CA GLU A 398 2.11 -30.41 -14.00
C GLU A 398 1.41 -29.41 -13.06
N ASP A 399 0.25 -28.87 -13.45
CA ASP A 399 -0.58 -28.01 -12.59
C ASP A 399 -1.09 -28.75 -11.33
N LEU A 400 -1.36 -30.06 -11.44
CA LEU A 400 -1.82 -30.88 -10.31
C LEU A 400 -0.68 -31.16 -9.34
N ILE A 401 0.50 -31.48 -9.86
CA ILE A 401 1.73 -31.64 -9.08
C ILE A 401 2.09 -30.32 -8.40
N ASP A 402 1.93 -29.17 -9.06
CA ASP A 402 2.11 -27.84 -8.48
C ASP A 402 1.14 -27.57 -7.32
N ALA A 403 -0.17 -27.78 -7.52
CA ALA A 403 -1.19 -27.60 -6.47
C ALA A 403 -0.94 -28.49 -5.25
N LEU A 404 -0.58 -29.77 -5.47
CA LEU A 404 -0.23 -30.70 -4.39
C LEU A 404 1.09 -30.32 -3.70
N ASN A 405 2.09 -29.82 -4.42
CA ASN A 405 3.34 -29.31 -3.82
C ASN A 405 3.10 -28.06 -2.98
N LYS A 406 2.22 -27.14 -3.39
CA LYS A 406 1.83 -25.96 -2.60
C LYS A 406 1.13 -26.34 -1.29
N LEU A 407 0.27 -27.37 -1.32
CA LEU A 407 -0.31 -27.94 -0.11
C LEU A 407 0.72 -28.65 0.76
N LYS A 408 1.58 -29.50 0.18
CA LYS A 408 2.70 -30.15 0.88
C LYS A 408 3.53 -29.12 1.64
N ASN A 409 4.02 -28.11 0.93
CA ASN A 409 4.84 -27.02 1.46
C ASN A 409 4.13 -26.30 2.61
N ARG A 410 2.82 -26.03 2.52
CA ARG A 410 2.04 -25.42 3.61
C ARG A 410 2.04 -26.27 4.89
N PHE A 411 2.06 -27.61 4.78
CA PHE A 411 2.02 -28.49 5.96
C PHE A 411 3.41 -28.95 6.44
N SER A 412 4.43 -28.96 5.57
CA SER A 412 5.78 -29.44 5.86
C SER A 412 6.79 -28.36 6.26
N ASN A 413 6.53 -27.09 5.92
CA ASN A 413 7.52 -26.04 6.06
C ASN A 413 7.36 -25.31 7.41
N SER A 414 8.48 -24.80 7.92
CA SER A 414 8.53 -23.99 9.14
C SER A 414 8.11 -22.55 8.89
N ILE A 415 8.47 -21.97 7.73
CA ILE A 415 7.97 -20.67 7.29
C ILE A 415 6.81 -20.90 6.32
N GLN A 416 5.63 -20.42 6.69
CA GLN A 416 4.35 -20.64 6.01
C GLN A 416 3.68 -19.29 5.72
N ASN A 417 3.46 -19.00 4.44
CA ASN A 417 2.99 -17.69 3.93
C ASN A 417 3.71 -16.49 4.60
N GLY A 418 5.02 -16.61 4.80
CA GLY A 418 5.81 -15.60 5.49
C GLY A 418 5.85 -14.28 4.72
N ILE A 419 5.85 -13.17 5.46
CA ILE A 419 6.02 -11.80 4.93
C ILE A 419 7.22 -11.16 5.63
N VAL A 420 8.22 -10.67 4.88
CA VAL A 420 9.27 -9.81 5.43
C VAL A 420 8.92 -8.35 5.15
N THR A 421 8.97 -7.52 6.19
CA THR A 421 8.82 -6.06 6.12
C THR A 421 10.18 -5.41 6.37
N ASP A 422 10.70 -4.70 5.38
CA ASP A 422 12.01 -4.03 5.41
C ASP A 422 11.91 -2.53 5.04
N PRO A 423 11.54 -1.66 5.99
CA PRO A 423 11.50 -0.21 5.80
C PRO A 423 12.91 0.41 5.86
N MET A 424 13.24 1.32 4.93
CA MET A 424 14.48 2.11 5.02
C MET A 424 14.39 3.10 6.19
N SER A 425 15.54 3.54 6.72
CA SER A 425 15.58 4.60 7.73
C SER A 425 15.36 5.99 7.09
N GLU A 426 15.23 7.01 7.93
CA GLU A 426 15.27 8.40 7.49
C GLU A 426 16.67 8.84 7.01
N PHE A 427 17.73 8.10 7.34
CA PHE A 427 19.12 8.47 7.07
C PHE A 427 19.61 8.06 5.67
N VAL A 428 18.99 7.05 5.06
CA VAL A 428 19.40 6.50 3.76
C VAL A 428 18.34 6.67 2.67
N THR A 429 18.74 6.47 1.41
CA THR A 429 17.85 6.44 0.25
C THR A 429 18.03 5.12 -0.49
N TYR A 430 16.94 4.41 -0.77
CA TYR A 430 16.96 3.17 -1.57
C TYR A 430 17.53 3.40 -2.99
N LYS A 431 18.33 2.45 -3.50
CA LYS A 431 18.99 2.54 -4.83
C LYS A 431 18.92 1.24 -5.63
N GLY A 432 18.68 1.40 -6.93
CA GLY A 432 18.74 0.32 -7.92
C GLY A 432 17.46 -0.52 -7.96
N SER A 433 17.63 -1.83 -8.02
CA SER A 433 16.56 -2.83 -7.96
C SER A 433 17.01 -3.97 -7.05
N PRO A 434 16.09 -4.71 -6.41
CA PRO A 434 16.47 -5.77 -5.50
C PRO A 434 16.89 -7.02 -6.28
N GLU A 435 18.01 -7.62 -5.91
CA GLU A 435 18.43 -8.95 -6.38
C GLU A 435 17.96 -10.01 -5.38
N LEU A 436 17.21 -11.02 -5.86
CA LEU A 436 16.85 -12.21 -5.09
C LEU A 436 17.80 -13.38 -5.43
N SER A 437 18.24 -14.08 -4.41
CA SER A 437 18.92 -15.38 -4.50
C SER A 437 18.21 -16.40 -3.62
N ALA A 438 18.26 -17.67 -4.00
CA ALA A 438 17.93 -18.76 -3.10
C ALA A 438 19.16 -19.13 -2.27
N LEU A 439 18.94 -19.58 -1.04
CA LEU A 439 19.94 -20.13 -0.15
C LEU A 439 19.61 -21.59 0.11
N LYS A 440 20.55 -22.50 -0.14
CA LYS A 440 20.42 -23.90 0.30
C LYS A 440 21.57 -24.28 1.22
N VAL A 441 21.24 -24.72 2.42
CA VAL A 441 22.14 -25.48 3.30
C VAL A 441 21.98 -26.95 2.94
N GLU A 442 23.07 -27.62 2.58
CA GLU A 442 23.07 -29.04 2.25
C GLU A 442 24.43 -29.63 2.66
N ASN A 443 24.45 -30.82 3.27
CA ASN A 443 25.70 -31.53 3.63
C ASN A 443 26.69 -30.67 4.46
N GLY A 444 26.18 -29.80 5.34
CA GLY A 444 27.00 -28.88 6.15
C GLY A 444 27.61 -27.70 5.38
N THR A 445 27.10 -27.38 4.19
CA THR A 445 27.55 -26.24 3.36
C THR A 445 26.37 -25.33 3.04
N LEU A 446 26.51 -24.02 3.26
CA LEU A 446 25.57 -23.00 2.77
C LEU A 446 25.96 -22.58 1.35
N THR A 447 25.00 -22.53 0.44
CA THR A 447 25.18 -22.18 -0.98
C THR A 447 24.18 -21.12 -1.43
N GLU A 448 24.59 -20.21 -2.30
CA GLU A 448 23.73 -19.19 -2.90
C GLU A 448 23.47 -19.51 -4.39
N ILE A 449 22.21 -19.46 -4.82
CA ILE A 449 21.77 -19.69 -6.19
C ILE A 449 21.03 -18.45 -6.68
N LYS A 450 21.66 -17.66 -7.55
CA LYS A 450 21.07 -16.40 -8.07
C LYS A 450 19.84 -16.63 -8.96
N GLN A 451 18.87 -15.74 -8.86
CA GLN A 451 17.70 -15.70 -9.76
C GLN A 451 18.14 -15.57 -11.23
N GLY A 452 17.40 -16.21 -12.14
CA GLY A 452 17.73 -16.27 -13.57
C GLY A 452 18.80 -17.30 -13.94
N THR A 453 19.37 -18.05 -12.98
CA THR A 453 20.15 -19.26 -13.28
C THR A 453 19.22 -20.44 -13.60
N GLY A 454 19.66 -21.35 -14.47
CA GLY A 454 18.84 -22.50 -14.93
C GLY A 454 18.50 -23.56 -13.87
N ASN A 455 19.03 -23.40 -12.65
CA ASN A 455 18.79 -24.29 -11.50
C ASN A 455 18.15 -23.52 -10.32
N PHE A 456 17.56 -22.35 -10.54
CA PHE A 456 16.90 -21.58 -9.48
C PHE A 456 15.68 -22.34 -8.95
N PRO A 457 15.55 -22.58 -7.63
CA PRO A 457 14.55 -23.49 -7.08
C PRO A 457 13.15 -22.88 -7.01
N ALA A 458 12.13 -23.73 -7.14
CA ALA A 458 10.72 -23.31 -7.23
C ALA A 458 10.27 -22.46 -6.03
N TYR A 459 10.60 -22.85 -4.79
CA TYR A 459 10.21 -22.11 -3.58
C TYR A 459 10.71 -20.66 -3.55
N ALA A 460 11.82 -20.36 -4.24
CA ALA A 460 12.37 -19.02 -4.34
C ALA A 460 11.80 -18.24 -5.55
N SER A 461 11.27 -18.94 -6.56
CA SER A 461 10.56 -18.31 -7.68
C SER A 461 9.14 -17.82 -7.34
N GLU A 462 8.55 -18.35 -6.26
CA GLU A 462 7.24 -17.92 -5.76
C GLU A 462 7.28 -16.64 -4.90
N VAL A 463 8.46 -16.26 -4.39
CA VAL A 463 8.63 -15.10 -3.51
C VAL A 463 8.46 -13.80 -4.30
N GLN A 464 7.48 -12.98 -3.90
CA GLN A 464 7.19 -11.70 -4.55
C GLN A 464 7.93 -10.56 -3.84
N VAL A 465 8.85 -9.90 -4.55
CA VAL A 465 9.60 -8.74 -4.05
C VAL A 465 8.89 -7.45 -4.45
N VAL A 466 8.45 -6.65 -3.46
CA VAL A 466 7.64 -5.45 -3.65
C VAL A 466 8.33 -4.23 -3.02
N PRO A 467 9.11 -3.44 -3.79
CA PRO A 467 9.70 -2.19 -3.34
C PRO A 467 8.73 -1.00 -3.54
N GLU A 468 8.10 -0.53 -2.47
CA GLU A 468 7.14 0.58 -2.49
C GLU A 468 7.30 1.47 -1.23
N ASN A 469 6.97 2.76 -1.32
CA ASN A 469 6.87 3.67 -0.16
C ASN A 469 8.09 3.72 0.78
N ASN A 470 9.31 3.67 0.23
CA ASN A 470 10.59 3.61 0.97
C ASN A 470 10.73 2.34 1.86
N GLN A 471 10.07 1.26 1.46
CA GLN A 471 10.10 -0.07 2.08
C GLN A 471 10.27 -1.14 0.99
N ILE A 472 10.87 -2.27 1.35
CA ILE A 472 10.79 -3.51 0.56
C ILE A 472 9.97 -4.51 1.36
N THR A 473 9.02 -5.16 0.69
CA THR A 473 8.25 -6.26 1.26
C THR A 473 8.54 -7.53 0.47
N LEU A 474 8.78 -8.65 1.16
CA LEU A 474 8.84 -9.97 0.54
C LEU A 474 7.57 -10.74 0.94
N ASN A 475 6.79 -11.19 -0.03
CA ASN A 475 5.56 -11.96 0.22
C ASN A 475 5.72 -13.42 -0.22
N SER A 476 4.87 -14.28 0.33
CA SER A 476 4.73 -15.69 -0.05
C SER A 476 5.97 -16.56 0.20
N LEU A 477 6.70 -16.28 1.29
CA LEU A 477 7.79 -17.16 1.75
C LEU A 477 7.19 -18.50 2.24
N ASN A 478 7.53 -19.60 1.56
CA ASN A 478 7.02 -20.94 1.87
C ASN A 478 8.17 -21.96 1.74
N PHE A 479 9.07 -22.01 2.72
CA PHE A 479 10.23 -22.92 2.74
C PHE A 479 10.62 -23.33 4.17
N GLY A 480 11.40 -24.40 4.29
CA GLY A 480 11.71 -25.07 5.56
C GLY A 480 12.97 -25.91 5.46
N GLY A 481 13.07 -26.95 6.28
CA GLY A 481 14.20 -27.88 6.22
C GLY A 481 13.97 -29.22 6.90
N THR A 482 14.98 -30.07 6.77
CA THR A 482 15.22 -31.34 7.47
C THR A 482 16.52 -31.21 8.27
N ASP A 483 16.85 -32.19 9.12
CA ASP A 483 18.09 -32.16 9.92
C ASP A 483 19.38 -32.10 9.07
N THR A 484 19.31 -32.33 7.76
CA THR A 484 20.47 -32.33 6.83
C THR A 484 20.41 -31.30 5.71
N GLU A 485 19.23 -30.74 5.41
CA GLU A 485 19.00 -29.81 4.29
C GLU A 485 18.06 -28.67 4.72
N LYS A 486 18.38 -27.41 4.43
CA LYS A 486 17.51 -26.25 4.72
C LYS A 486 17.44 -25.32 3.53
N ASP A 487 16.24 -24.87 3.21
CA ASP A 487 15.97 -23.92 2.13
C ASP A 487 15.69 -22.52 2.68
N GLY A 488 16.03 -21.50 1.89
CA GLY A 488 15.97 -20.11 2.29
C GLY A 488 16.12 -19.14 1.12
N ILE A 489 16.03 -17.84 1.41
CA ILE A 489 16.25 -16.77 0.43
C ILE A 489 17.21 -15.71 0.99
N ARG A 490 17.87 -15.04 0.05
CA ARG A 490 18.72 -13.88 0.25
C ARG A 490 18.20 -12.76 -0.63
N LEU A 491 17.77 -11.67 0.01
CA LEU A 491 17.51 -10.39 -0.63
C LEU A 491 18.78 -9.55 -0.55
N THR A 492 19.24 -8.97 -1.67
CA THR A 492 20.24 -7.89 -1.63
C THR A 492 19.76 -6.66 -2.39
N TYR A 493 20.10 -5.49 -1.89
CA TYR A 493 19.77 -4.20 -2.49
C TYR A 493 20.78 -3.14 -2.06
N ASN A 494 20.81 -1.98 -2.72
CA ASN A 494 21.72 -0.90 -2.36
C ASN A 494 20.97 0.25 -1.68
N VAL A 495 21.65 0.96 -0.80
CA VAL A 495 21.21 2.22 -0.18
C VAL A 495 22.34 3.25 -0.24
N GLU A 496 21.98 4.51 -0.44
CA GLU A 496 22.89 5.65 -0.32
C GLU A 496 22.65 6.36 1.02
N LEU A 497 23.71 6.58 1.80
CA LEU A 497 23.65 7.46 2.97
C LEU A 497 23.45 8.91 2.49
N LYS A 498 22.38 9.58 2.92
CA LYS A 498 22.06 10.95 2.46
C LYS A 498 23.15 11.93 2.90
N GLU A 499 23.32 13.02 2.14
CA GLU A 499 24.49 13.91 2.27
C GLU A 499 24.60 14.55 3.66
N ASP A 500 23.47 14.89 4.27
CA ASP A 500 23.35 15.50 5.60
C ASP A 500 23.89 14.61 6.74
N TYR A 501 23.97 13.29 6.51
CA TYR A 501 24.42 12.29 7.48
C TYR A 501 25.81 11.72 7.14
N ARG A 502 26.59 12.42 6.30
CA ARG A 502 27.99 12.08 5.97
C ARG A 502 28.98 12.84 6.85
N ASP A 503 28.66 12.93 8.15
CA ASP A 503 29.36 13.67 9.21
C ASP A 503 30.38 12.82 9.99
N GLY A 504 30.51 11.53 9.67
CA GLY A 504 31.36 10.57 10.39
C GLY A 504 30.69 9.83 11.55
N LYS A 505 29.39 10.02 11.81
CA LYS A 505 28.60 9.26 12.79
C LYS A 505 27.89 8.08 12.15
N PHE A 506 27.61 7.05 12.95
CA PHE A 506 26.81 5.90 12.53
C PHE A 506 25.31 6.18 12.54
N TYR A 507 24.62 5.73 11.49
CA TYR A 507 23.19 5.83 11.33
C TYR A 507 22.59 4.48 10.88
N PRO A 508 21.47 4.02 11.46
CA PRO A 508 20.78 2.81 11.01
C PRO A 508 20.43 2.86 9.54
N ALA A 509 20.65 1.77 8.80
CA ALA A 509 20.27 1.67 7.39
C ALA A 509 18.75 1.51 7.20
N ASN A 510 18.04 1.04 8.23
CA ASN A 510 16.62 0.69 8.19
C ASN A 510 15.88 1.16 9.45
N ALA A 511 14.55 1.11 9.40
CA ALA A 511 13.74 1.03 10.61
C ALA A 511 13.49 -0.46 10.98
N ALA A 512 12.65 -0.70 11.99
CA ALA A 512 12.36 -2.04 12.52
C ALA A 512 12.04 -3.04 11.38
N THR A 513 12.92 -4.02 11.20
CA THR A 513 12.82 -5.03 10.13
C THR A 513 12.39 -6.35 10.74
N TYR A 514 11.38 -7.01 10.16
CA TYR A 514 10.82 -8.24 10.74
C TYR A 514 10.27 -9.22 9.68
N LEU A 515 10.25 -10.51 10.04
CA LEU A 515 9.56 -11.59 9.36
C LEU A 515 8.29 -11.92 10.16
N HIS A 516 7.13 -11.84 9.52
CA HIS A 516 5.86 -12.32 10.06
C HIS A 516 5.53 -13.70 9.43
N ASN A 517 5.59 -14.76 10.24
CA ASN A 517 5.32 -16.14 9.83
C ASN A 517 3.87 -16.52 10.17
N GLN A 518 3.06 -16.85 9.16
CA GLN A 518 1.61 -17.07 9.28
C GLN A 518 1.23 -18.54 9.51
N LYS A 519 2.11 -19.28 10.19
CA LYS A 519 1.93 -20.68 10.62
C LYS A 519 0.77 -20.85 11.62
N THR A 520 0.32 -19.77 12.25
CA THR A 520 -0.84 -19.74 13.16
C THR A 520 -1.75 -18.55 12.83
N SER A 521 -2.97 -18.55 13.36
CA SER A 521 -3.95 -17.45 13.18
C SER A 521 -3.55 -16.13 13.86
N GLU A 522 -2.61 -16.17 14.81
CA GLU A 522 -2.06 -14.98 15.47
C GLU A 522 -0.74 -14.53 14.83
N GLY A 523 0.03 -15.49 14.28
CA GLY A 523 1.31 -15.26 13.62
C GLY A 523 2.50 -15.06 14.58
N ASN A 524 3.69 -15.45 14.14
CA ASN A 524 4.94 -15.22 14.86
C ASN A 524 5.72 -14.07 14.19
N ILE A 525 6.30 -13.15 14.97
CA ILE A 525 7.12 -12.04 14.45
C ILE A 525 8.58 -12.20 14.91
N ASP A 526 9.45 -12.51 13.95
CA ASP A 526 10.89 -12.68 14.14
C ASP A 526 11.62 -11.40 13.68
N TYR A 527 12.39 -10.76 14.56
CA TYR A 527 13.00 -9.45 14.31
C TYR A 527 14.46 -9.54 13.86
N PHE A 528 14.86 -8.68 12.92
CA PHE A 528 16.25 -8.55 12.49
C PHE A 528 16.90 -7.36 13.22
N ALA A 529 18.08 -7.55 13.82
CA ALA A 529 18.90 -6.43 14.26
C ALA A 529 19.31 -5.56 13.06
N VAL A 530 19.16 -4.24 13.18
CA VAL A 530 19.39 -3.30 12.08
C VAL A 530 20.87 -2.89 12.01
N PRO A 531 21.57 -3.12 10.89
CA PRO A 531 22.93 -2.65 10.70
C PRO A 531 22.97 -1.14 10.46
N SER A 532 24.11 -0.52 10.76
CA SER A 532 24.32 0.94 10.64
C SER A 532 25.51 1.27 9.73
N VAL A 533 25.45 2.44 9.10
CA VAL A 533 26.41 2.96 8.11
C VAL A 533 26.96 4.31 8.54
N LYS A 534 28.15 4.66 8.06
CA LYS A 534 28.67 6.04 8.10
C LYS A 534 29.56 6.36 6.91
N ASN A 535 29.67 7.64 6.60
CA ASN A 535 30.73 8.17 5.75
C ASN A 535 31.16 9.56 6.27
N LEU A 536 32.33 10.04 5.83
CA LEU A 536 32.77 11.42 6.00
C LEU A 536 33.12 11.98 4.61
N SER A 537 32.19 12.69 3.97
CA SER A 537 32.35 13.14 2.58
C SER A 537 33.13 14.45 2.48
N LYS A 538 34.46 14.29 2.38
CA LYS A 538 35.51 15.32 2.30
C LYS A 538 35.84 15.98 3.66
N PRO A 539 37.07 16.49 3.82
CA PRO A 539 37.34 17.53 4.81
C PRO A 539 36.55 18.80 4.50
N LYS A 540 36.23 19.55 5.55
CA LYS A 540 35.73 20.93 5.45
C LYS A 540 36.75 21.78 4.67
N PRO A 541 36.33 22.59 3.68
CA PRO A 541 37.23 23.52 3.00
C PRO A 541 37.89 24.47 3.99
N LEU A 542 39.17 24.79 3.78
CA LEU A 542 39.85 25.83 4.55
C LEU A 542 39.23 27.18 4.18
N SER A 543 39.02 28.05 5.16
CA SER A 543 38.53 29.41 4.87
C SER A 543 39.63 30.19 4.14
N PRO A 544 39.28 31.09 3.21
CA PRO A 544 40.25 32.01 2.63
C PRO A 544 41.00 32.78 3.73
N PRO A 545 42.33 32.98 3.61
CA PRO A 545 43.11 33.69 4.62
C PRO A 545 42.64 35.14 4.73
N VAL A 546 42.72 35.76 5.92
CA VAL A 546 42.21 37.12 6.16
C VAL A 546 43.34 38.11 6.37
N LYS A 547 43.18 39.34 5.87
CA LYS A 547 44.16 40.43 5.95
C LYS A 547 43.56 41.65 6.65
N TYR A 548 44.19 42.05 7.75
CA TYR A 548 43.86 43.26 8.51
C TYR A 548 45.04 44.22 8.52
N VAL A 549 44.78 45.53 8.55
CA VAL A 549 45.80 46.56 8.73
C VAL A 549 45.33 47.58 9.75
N SER A 550 46.21 47.92 10.70
CA SER A 550 45.93 48.90 11.76
C SER A 550 47.07 49.89 11.93
N ASP A 551 46.73 51.16 12.18
CA ASP A 551 47.68 52.24 12.49
C ASP A 551 48.14 52.21 13.96
N SER A 552 49.15 53.01 14.30
CA SER A 552 49.87 52.94 15.58
C SER A 552 49.08 53.45 16.81
N ASP A 553 47.92 54.11 16.61
CA ASP A 553 47.06 54.66 17.67
C ASP A 553 45.66 53.99 17.83
N GLU A 554 45.43 52.85 17.16
CA GLU A 554 44.16 52.08 17.17
C GLU A 554 42.91 52.86 16.73
N LYS A 555 43.03 53.82 15.80
CA LYS A 555 41.87 54.45 15.14
C LYS A 555 41.58 53.95 13.74
N LEU A 556 40.36 54.26 13.31
CA LEU A 556 39.72 53.68 12.14
C LEU A 556 40.35 54.18 10.83
N VAL A 557 40.56 53.26 9.89
CA VAL A 557 40.82 53.57 8.49
C VAL A 557 39.55 53.28 7.69
N ASP A 558 38.92 54.32 7.14
CA ASP A 558 37.54 54.25 6.56
C ASP A 558 37.36 53.29 5.37
N TYR A 559 38.46 52.82 4.79
CA TYR A 559 38.54 51.92 3.64
C TYR A 559 39.97 51.31 3.59
N ASP A 560 40.30 50.51 2.58
CA ASP A 560 41.58 49.84 2.25
C ASP A 560 42.78 50.82 2.06
N THR A 561 42.92 51.81 2.94
CA THR A 561 43.59 53.07 2.67
C THR A 561 44.24 53.68 3.92
N LEU A 562 45.54 54.00 3.86
CA LEU A 562 46.24 54.67 4.95
C LEU A 562 46.16 56.20 4.84
N THR A 563 45.93 56.85 5.98
CA THR A 563 45.79 58.31 6.12
C THR A 563 47.11 59.05 6.34
N ASP A 564 48.08 58.44 7.03
CA ASP A 564 49.47 58.93 7.06
C ASP A 564 50.38 57.97 6.27
N ILE A 565 51.51 58.51 5.79
CA ILE A 565 52.52 57.84 4.97
C ILE A 565 53.87 57.71 5.70
N HIS A 566 53.99 58.24 6.94
CA HIS A 566 55.22 58.22 7.74
C HIS A 566 55.17 57.30 8.98
N GLU A 567 53.98 56.87 9.40
CA GLU A 567 53.77 56.00 10.59
C GLU A 567 54.16 54.53 10.31
N LYS A 568 54.30 53.75 11.41
CA LYS A 568 54.45 52.28 11.34
C LYS A 568 53.12 51.61 11.62
N TYR A 569 52.65 50.83 10.68
CA TYR A 569 51.38 50.09 10.74
C TYR A 569 51.64 48.58 10.83
N LEU A 570 50.66 47.87 11.39
CA LEU A 570 50.72 46.42 11.56
C LEU A 570 49.91 45.73 10.46
N TYR A 571 50.54 44.81 9.73
CA TYR A 571 49.81 43.80 8.96
C TYR A 571 49.54 42.60 9.85
N THR A 572 48.28 42.18 9.89
CA THR A 572 47.87 40.90 10.46
C THR A 572 47.38 40.01 9.34
N LEU A 573 47.97 38.82 9.22
CA LEU A 573 47.54 37.78 8.28
C LEU A 573 47.04 36.57 9.07
N GLU A 574 45.92 35.98 8.66
CA GLU A 574 45.39 34.76 9.25
C GLU A 574 45.39 33.62 8.24
N GLY A 575 45.60 32.39 8.72
CA GLY A 575 45.52 31.18 7.92
C GLY A 575 45.02 29.99 8.74
N GLU A 576 44.47 29.00 8.04
CA GLU A 576 43.79 27.84 8.62
C GLU A 576 44.49 26.52 8.31
N PHE A 577 44.37 25.60 9.25
CA PHE A 577 44.77 24.20 9.19
C PHE A 577 43.50 23.32 9.11
N LEU A 578 43.65 22.09 8.63
CA LEU A 578 42.52 21.22 8.38
C LEU A 578 41.88 20.73 9.69
N GLU A 579 40.58 20.90 9.84
CA GLU A 579 39.81 20.35 10.96
C GLU A 579 39.64 18.83 10.79
N LEU A 580 40.20 18.04 11.72
CA LEU A 580 40.08 16.59 11.77
C LEU A 580 39.59 16.16 13.16
N PRO A 581 38.43 15.48 13.29
CA PRO A 581 37.92 15.00 14.58
C PRO A 581 38.83 13.97 15.28
N THR A 582 39.79 13.38 14.55
CA THR A 582 40.91 12.60 15.07
C THR A 582 42.03 12.66 14.04
N TYR A 583 43.26 12.94 14.46
CA TYR A 583 44.41 13.08 13.58
C TYR A 583 44.81 11.75 12.90
N ASP A 584 44.81 11.76 11.57
CA ASP A 584 45.29 10.70 10.70
C ASP A 584 46.32 11.32 9.74
N GLU A 585 47.59 10.90 9.83
CA GLU A 585 48.66 11.43 8.97
C GLU A 585 48.32 11.30 7.47
N LYS A 586 47.51 10.32 7.06
CA LYS A 586 47.10 10.15 5.64
C LYS A 586 46.06 11.17 5.18
N LYS A 587 45.40 11.88 6.10
CA LYS A 587 44.39 12.91 5.85
C LYS A 587 44.87 14.32 6.20
N ALA A 588 46.03 14.41 6.86
CA ALA A 588 46.70 15.64 7.23
C ALA A 588 47.25 16.41 6.01
N LEU A 589 47.81 17.59 6.27
CA LEU A 589 48.48 18.42 5.27
C LEU A 589 49.92 17.92 5.05
N LYS A 590 50.27 17.65 3.79
CA LYS A 590 51.60 17.20 3.35
C LYS A 590 52.57 18.38 3.25
N ASP A 591 52.08 19.52 2.75
CA ASP A 591 52.71 20.83 2.89
C ASP A 591 51.65 21.94 2.98
N TRP A 592 52.04 23.07 3.57
CA TRP A 592 51.21 24.27 3.74
C TRP A 592 52.08 25.52 3.67
N GLN A 593 51.60 26.55 2.98
CA GLN A 593 52.23 27.85 2.88
C GLN A 593 51.20 28.98 2.78
N LEU A 594 51.58 30.15 3.32
CA LEU A 594 50.88 31.40 3.16
C LEU A 594 51.78 32.38 2.41
N THR A 595 51.26 33.07 1.39
CA THR A 595 51.99 34.04 0.57
C THR A 595 51.24 35.35 0.46
N ASP A 596 51.92 36.49 0.56
CA ASP A 596 51.37 37.82 0.26
C ASP A 596 52.36 38.63 -0.59
N ASN A 597 51.88 39.28 -1.65
CA ASN A 597 52.69 40.20 -2.45
C ASN A 597 52.74 41.57 -1.75
N THR A 598 53.94 42.07 -1.43
CA THR A 598 54.11 43.41 -0.87
C THR A 598 53.56 44.46 -1.83
N PRO A 599 52.61 45.33 -1.42
CA PRO A 599 52.13 46.40 -2.28
C PRO A 599 53.25 47.35 -2.71
N ALA A 600 53.12 47.94 -3.90
CA ALA A 600 54.16 48.80 -4.45
C ALA A 600 54.46 49.98 -3.52
N GLY A 601 55.75 50.25 -3.29
CA GLY A 601 56.21 51.33 -2.40
C GLY A 601 56.09 51.06 -0.89
N ILE A 602 55.48 49.95 -0.45
CA ILE A 602 55.46 49.49 0.93
C ILE A 602 56.64 48.53 1.18
N THR A 603 57.18 48.52 2.40
CA THR A 603 58.08 47.45 2.89
C THR A 603 57.59 46.91 4.22
N PHE A 604 57.69 45.61 4.39
CA PHE A 604 57.66 45.00 5.72
C PHE A 604 58.99 45.30 6.45
N ASP A 605 58.99 45.20 7.77
CA ASP A 605 60.20 45.09 8.57
C ASP A 605 60.93 43.74 8.30
N ASP A 606 62.06 43.52 8.97
CA ASP A 606 62.86 42.30 8.83
C ASP A 606 62.01 41.05 9.12
N VAL A 607 62.11 40.01 8.29
CA VAL A 607 61.31 38.78 8.44
C VAL A 607 61.57 38.05 9.77
N SER A 608 62.71 38.32 10.44
CA SER A 608 62.99 37.83 11.80
C SER A 608 62.19 38.54 12.91
N SER A 609 61.46 39.62 12.58
CA SER A 609 60.57 40.33 13.51
C SER A 609 59.13 39.78 13.53
N ILE A 610 58.75 38.97 12.54
CA ILE A 610 57.41 38.38 12.42
C ILE A 610 57.09 37.54 13.67
N LYS A 611 55.82 37.56 14.08
CA LYS A 611 55.26 36.69 15.12
C LYS A 611 54.15 35.82 14.56
N ALA A 612 54.02 34.61 15.10
CA ALA A 612 52.93 33.69 14.80
C ALA A 612 52.31 33.17 16.10
N TYR A 613 50.99 33.16 16.19
CA TYR A 613 50.24 32.71 17.35
C TYR A 613 49.15 31.72 16.94
N ALA A 614 48.91 30.69 17.75
CA ALA A 614 47.65 29.95 17.71
C ALA A 614 46.49 30.94 17.95
N TRP A 615 45.38 30.81 17.21
CA TRP A 615 44.34 31.83 17.17
C TRP A 615 42.93 31.25 17.21
N ASP A 616 42.13 31.65 18.20
CA ASP A 616 40.76 31.16 18.42
C ASP A 616 39.67 32.03 17.73
N GLY A 617 40.07 33.10 17.03
CA GLY A 617 39.17 34.13 16.50
C GLY A 617 39.12 35.41 17.35
N SER A 618 39.63 35.38 18.58
CA SER A 618 39.49 36.46 19.57
C SER A 618 40.74 36.72 20.44
N THR A 619 41.54 35.69 20.78
CA THR A 619 42.71 35.82 21.65
C THR A 619 43.96 35.11 21.12
N LYS A 620 45.14 35.62 21.51
CA LYS A 620 46.44 35.04 21.16
C LYS A 620 46.74 33.86 22.08
N GLY A 621 46.81 32.66 21.50
CA GLY A 621 47.23 31.44 22.17
C GLY A 621 48.75 31.25 22.20
N GLU A 622 49.19 30.03 21.96
CA GLU A 622 50.61 29.63 21.97
C GLU A 622 51.46 30.37 20.92
N ASP A 623 52.71 30.71 21.26
CA ASP A 623 53.68 31.35 20.36
C ASP A 623 54.29 30.30 19.41
N LEU A 624 53.72 30.23 18.21
CA LEU A 624 54.13 29.33 17.13
C LEU A 624 55.25 29.93 16.26
N THR A 625 55.86 31.07 16.63
CA THR A 625 56.79 31.82 15.76
C THR A 625 57.93 30.95 15.20
N ASN A 626 58.45 30.00 16.00
CA ASN A 626 59.55 29.12 15.56
C ASN A 626 59.11 27.94 14.66
N SER A 627 57.81 27.63 14.62
CA SER A 627 57.20 26.50 13.92
C SER A 627 56.98 26.74 12.42
N PHE A 628 57.31 27.95 11.94
CA PHE A 628 57.27 28.34 10.53
C PHE A 628 58.66 28.77 10.03
N ASP A 629 58.87 28.74 8.72
CA ASP A 629 59.97 29.40 8.03
C ASP A 629 59.47 30.60 7.23
N TYR A 630 60.12 31.75 7.41
CA TYR A 630 59.76 33.03 6.78
C TYR A 630 60.79 33.42 5.73
N SER A 631 60.33 33.88 4.57
CA SER A 631 61.20 34.33 3.49
C SER A 631 60.58 35.48 2.69
N MET A 632 61.43 36.36 2.16
CA MET A 632 61.04 37.49 1.31
C MET A 632 61.85 37.42 0.01
N VAL A 633 61.18 37.21 -1.13
CA VAL A 633 61.83 37.07 -2.43
C VAL A 633 61.11 37.91 -3.47
N ASN A 634 61.81 38.85 -4.11
CA ASN A 634 61.27 39.73 -5.17
C ASN A 634 59.99 40.52 -4.80
N GLY A 635 59.73 40.77 -3.51
CA GLY A 635 58.50 41.41 -3.03
C GLY A 635 57.37 40.44 -2.71
N VAL A 636 57.63 39.13 -2.64
CA VAL A 636 56.68 38.14 -2.14
C VAL A 636 57.14 37.69 -0.76
N LEU A 637 56.31 37.90 0.25
CA LEU A 637 56.44 37.24 1.55
C LEU A 637 55.91 35.81 1.41
N THR A 638 56.69 34.83 1.86
CA THR A 638 56.30 33.42 1.91
C THR A 638 56.59 32.87 3.30
N ILE A 639 55.54 32.40 3.96
CA ILE A 639 55.56 31.72 5.26
C ILE A 639 55.23 30.24 5.01
N LYS A 640 56.03 29.32 5.53
CA LYS A 640 55.80 27.86 5.38
C LYS A 640 55.71 27.17 6.73
N ALA A 641 54.74 26.27 6.89
CA ALA A 641 54.68 25.40 8.06
C ALA A 641 55.82 24.38 8.01
N LYS A 642 56.45 24.11 9.17
CA LYS A 642 57.52 23.10 9.26
C LYS A 642 56.93 21.69 9.30
N PRO A 643 57.66 20.66 8.83
CA PRO A 643 57.21 19.27 8.86
C PRO A 643 56.82 18.77 10.26
N GLU A 644 57.42 19.32 11.32
CA GLU A 644 57.07 19.03 12.71
C GLU A 644 55.67 19.57 13.07
N LEU A 645 55.33 20.79 12.66
CA LEU A 645 54.02 21.41 12.92
C LEU A 645 52.89 20.73 12.14
N LEU A 646 53.18 20.35 10.89
CA LEU A 646 52.25 19.60 10.03
C LEU A 646 51.93 18.19 10.57
N LYS A 647 52.67 17.71 11.58
CA LYS A 647 52.50 16.42 12.23
C LYS A 647 52.01 16.50 13.68
N ASP A 648 51.71 17.70 14.18
CA ASP A 648 51.16 17.89 15.52
C ASP A 648 49.63 17.74 15.48
N PRO A 649 49.03 16.74 16.16
CA PRO A 649 47.58 16.55 16.19
C PRO A 649 46.82 17.81 16.62
N LYS A 650 47.38 18.63 17.52
CA LYS A 650 46.73 19.85 18.03
C LYS A 650 46.38 20.85 16.94
N MET A 651 47.17 20.92 15.87
CA MET A 651 46.87 21.83 14.75
C MET A 651 45.59 21.44 14.00
N TYR A 652 45.20 20.16 14.08
CA TYR A 652 44.04 19.58 13.40
C TYR A 652 42.85 19.31 14.33
N GLU A 653 43.11 19.08 15.63
CA GLU A 653 42.13 18.67 16.66
C GLU A 653 41.74 19.78 17.65
N GLU A 654 42.59 20.80 17.87
CA GLU A 654 42.36 21.85 18.89
C GLU A 654 42.47 23.29 18.38
N ILE A 655 43.47 23.58 17.54
CA ILE A 655 43.91 24.97 17.25
C ILE A 655 43.28 25.51 15.97
N HIS A 656 43.35 24.75 14.88
CA HIS A 656 42.79 25.03 13.54
C HIS A 656 43.20 26.33 12.84
N LYS A 657 43.63 27.40 13.53
CA LYS A 657 44.04 28.67 12.91
C LYS A 657 45.32 29.25 13.50
N VAL A 658 46.03 30.01 12.68
CA VAL A 658 47.24 30.78 13.04
C VAL A 658 47.09 32.23 12.62
N ARG A 659 47.49 33.15 13.51
CA ARG A 659 47.58 34.60 13.24
C ARG A 659 49.04 35.03 13.20
N PHE A 660 49.44 35.69 12.11
CA PHE A 660 50.76 36.28 11.91
C PHE A 660 50.71 37.80 12.09
N GLU A 661 51.73 38.37 12.72
CA GLU A 661 51.87 39.81 12.93
C GLU A 661 53.19 40.31 12.33
N ILE A 662 53.09 41.29 11.43
CA ILE A 662 54.17 41.77 10.56
C ILE A 662 54.19 43.30 10.60
N GLY A 663 55.27 43.90 11.12
CA GLY A 663 55.44 45.36 11.09
C GLY A 663 55.72 45.86 9.66
N ALA A 664 55.17 47.01 9.28
CA ALA A 664 55.36 47.60 7.96
C ALA A 664 55.49 49.13 8.00
N ARG A 665 55.92 49.70 6.86
CA ARG A 665 55.97 51.15 6.59
C ARG A 665 55.95 51.42 5.08
N VAL A 666 55.59 52.63 4.70
CA VAL A 666 55.90 53.15 3.36
C VAL A 666 57.43 53.33 3.24
N ALA A 667 57.98 53.00 2.08
CA ALA A 667 59.39 53.12 1.75
C ALA A 667 59.67 53.99 0.50
N ASP A 668 58.68 54.12 -0.40
CA ASP A 668 58.77 54.97 -1.58
C ASP A 668 57.38 55.50 -1.98
N GLU A 669 57.02 56.68 -1.46
CA GLU A 669 55.74 57.37 -1.70
C GLU A 669 55.39 57.53 -3.19
N GLY A 670 56.39 57.57 -4.07
CA GLY A 670 56.24 57.73 -5.52
C GLY A 670 55.88 56.44 -6.26
N LYS A 671 55.84 55.30 -5.56
CA LYS A 671 55.42 54.00 -6.10
C LYS A 671 54.14 53.46 -5.49
N VAL A 672 53.58 54.10 -4.46
CA VAL A 672 52.38 53.62 -3.78
C VAL A 672 51.15 53.96 -4.60
N GLU A 673 50.27 52.97 -4.78
CA GLU A 673 48.95 53.18 -5.35
C GLU A 673 48.09 54.05 -4.43
N ARG A 674 47.20 54.85 -5.01
CA ARG A 674 46.35 55.78 -4.26
C ARG A 674 44.91 55.69 -4.72
N ASP A 675 43.99 55.88 -3.77
CA ASP A 675 42.56 55.99 -4.05
C ASP A 675 42.22 57.32 -4.73
N GLU A 676 40.94 57.52 -5.06
CA GLU A 676 40.45 58.77 -5.66
C GLU A 676 40.59 60.01 -4.76
N ASN A 677 40.83 59.81 -3.45
CA ASN A 677 41.06 60.87 -2.47
C ASN A 677 42.56 61.14 -2.18
N GLY A 678 43.46 60.31 -2.71
CA GLY A 678 44.92 60.44 -2.54
C GLY A 678 45.52 59.72 -1.32
N LYS A 679 44.71 58.96 -0.55
CA LYS A 679 45.18 58.05 0.51
C LYS A 679 45.96 56.87 -0.10
N VAL A 680 46.80 56.19 0.68
CA VAL A 680 47.62 55.05 0.22
C VAL A 680 46.80 53.77 0.17
N HIS A 681 46.57 53.19 -1.02
CA HIS A 681 45.73 52.01 -1.24
C HIS A 681 46.47 50.70 -0.91
N ILE A 682 45.79 49.75 -0.24
CA ILE A 682 46.33 48.45 0.16
C ILE A 682 45.59 47.32 -0.56
N VAL A 683 46.23 46.70 -1.54
CA VAL A 683 45.68 45.52 -2.23
C VAL A 683 45.92 44.25 -1.40
N ASN A 684 44.86 43.48 -1.15
CA ASN A 684 45.01 42.11 -0.65
C ASN A 684 45.55 41.20 -1.77
N ASN A 685 46.66 40.52 -1.47
CA ASN A 685 47.30 39.53 -2.34
C ASN A 685 47.62 38.25 -1.53
N THR A 686 46.97 38.06 -0.39
CA THR A 686 47.21 36.97 0.53
C THR A 686 46.55 35.71 0.00
N LYS A 687 47.31 34.62 -0.03
CA LYS A 687 46.91 33.34 -0.60
C LYS A 687 47.45 32.23 0.28
N GLN A 688 46.59 31.26 0.58
CA GLN A 688 46.97 30.02 1.24
C GLN A 688 47.07 28.92 0.17
N SER A 689 48.04 28.01 0.30
CA SER A 689 48.18 26.91 -0.64
C SER A 689 48.99 25.75 -0.06
N GLY A 690 48.84 24.58 -0.63
CA GLY A 690 49.58 23.39 -0.22
C GLY A 690 49.02 22.11 -0.82
N HIS A 691 49.40 20.98 -0.23
CA HIS A 691 48.98 19.65 -0.67
C HIS A 691 48.48 18.81 0.51
N TYR A 692 47.47 17.99 0.26
CA TYR A 692 47.11 16.87 1.13
C TYR A 692 48.00 15.65 0.84
N TYR A 693 47.95 14.62 1.70
CA TYR A 693 48.75 13.40 1.55
C TYR A 693 48.36 12.50 0.35
N ASP A 694 47.23 12.77 -0.30
CA ASP A 694 46.78 12.12 -1.55
C ASP A 694 47.27 12.84 -2.83
N ASP A 695 48.14 13.84 -2.68
CA ASP A 695 48.63 14.77 -3.71
C ASP A 695 47.59 15.75 -4.29
N THR A 696 46.39 15.85 -3.70
CA THR A 696 45.43 16.93 -4.01
C THR A 696 46.00 18.28 -3.56
N THR A 697 46.06 19.25 -4.48
CA THR A 697 46.46 20.65 -4.21
C THR A 697 45.26 21.49 -3.78
N PHE A 698 45.45 22.39 -2.80
CA PHE A 698 44.53 23.50 -2.51
C PHE A 698 45.23 24.86 -2.76
N ASP A 699 44.45 25.87 -3.15
CA ASP A 699 44.93 27.17 -3.64
C ASP A 699 43.85 28.24 -3.42
N ASP A 700 43.86 28.82 -2.22
CA ASP A 700 42.78 29.65 -1.68
C ASP A 700 43.24 31.12 -1.59
N PRO A 701 42.88 31.98 -2.56
CA PRO A 701 43.15 33.41 -2.50
C PRO A 701 42.16 34.12 -1.58
N SER A 702 42.65 35.12 -0.85
CA SER A 702 41.83 36.06 -0.10
C SER A 702 41.19 37.10 -1.02
N ASN A 703 39.93 37.46 -0.74
CA ASN A 703 39.23 38.55 -1.42
C ASN A 703 39.01 39.80 -0.53
N ASP A 704 39.11 39.67 0.80
CA ASP A 704 38.68 40.70 1.76
C ASP A 704 39.86 41.41 2.42
N VAL A 705 39.85 42.74 2.41
CA VAL A 705 40.57 43.56 3.40
C VAL A 705 39.57 43.89 4.50
N VAL A 706 39.86 43.53 5.75
CA VAL A 706 39.02 43.91 6.88
C VAL A 706 39.59 45.18 7.52
N THR A 707 38.95 46.31 7.23
CA THR A 707 39.20 47.59 7.90
C THR A 707 38.70 47.58 9.35
N THR A 708 39.35 48.35 10.21
CA THR A 708 38.89 48.55 11.59
C THR A 708 37.55 49.31 11.62
N VAL A 709 36.56 48.71 12.29
CA VAL A 709 35.22 49.28 12.51
C VAL A 709 35.16 49.95 13.89
N ASP A 710 34.30 50.96 14.04
CA ASP A 710 33.99 51.55 15.35
C ASP A 710 33.55 50.45 16.33
N LYS A 711 34.22 50.36 17.49
CA LYS A 711 33.95 49.35 18.51
C LYS A 711 32.56 49.47 19.12
N ASP A 712 31.93 50.65 19.03
CA ASP A 712 30.54 50.88 19.43
C ASP A 712 29.53 50.50 18.31
N ALA A 713 30.00 50.23 17.09
CA ALA A 713 29.21 49.71 15.96
C ALA A 713 29.45 48.21 15.70
N GLU A 714 30.62 47.67 16.05
CA GLU A 714 30.93 46.25 16.01
C GLU A 714 29.90 45.45 16.83
N ASN A 715 29.27 44.44 16.24
CA ASN A 715 28.14 43.69 16.82
C ASN A 715 26.89 44.54 17.17
N ALA A 716 26.79 45.83 16.81
CA ALA A 716 25.66 46.68 17.19
C ALA A 716 24.41 46.50 16.31
N LEU A 717 24.52 45.80 15.17
CA LEU A 717 23.36 45.34 14.42
C LEU A 717 22.78 44.10 15.11
N LYS A 718 21.47 44.12 15.39
CA LYS A 718 20.71 42.99 15.93
C LYS A 718 19.49 42.73 15.06
N VAL A 719 19.25 41.46 14.76
CA VAL A 719 18.20 41.05 13.81
C VAL A 719 17.33 39.95 14.39
N SER A 720 16.04 39.98 14.06
CA SER A 720 15.09 38.91 14.38
C SER A 720 14.08 38.73 13.26
N LYS A 721 13.45 37.56 13.22
CA LYS A 721 12.31 37.29 12.35
C LYS A 721 11.14 36.80 13.17
N GLU A 722 9.97 37.33 12.86
CA GLU A 722 8.69 36.95 13.44
C GLU A 722 7.77 36.52 12.30
N VAL A 723 6.89 35.55 12.57
CA VAL A 723 5.72 35.27 11.72
C VAL A 723 4.49 35.54 12.57
N ASP A 724 3.47 36.15 11.99
CA ASP A 724 2.25 36.48 12.74
C ASP A 724 1.40 35.25 13.09
N LYS A 725 1.64 34.10 12.43
CA LYS A 725 0.92 32.83 12.63
C LYS A 725 1.81 31.60 12.40
N ASN A 726 1.90 30.74 13.40
CA ASN A 726 2.61 29.45 13.31
C ASN A 726 1.69 28.30 12.81
N LEU A 727 0.37 28.51 12.71
CA LEU A 727 -0.62 27.51 12.31
C LEU A 727 -1.65 28.13 11.35
N THR A 728 -2.06 27.42 10.29
CA THR A 728 -3.14 27.86 9.37
C THR A 728 -3.86 26.67 8.70
N GLU A 729 -5.06 26.91 8.16
CA GLU A 729 -5.81 25.94 7.32
C GLU A 729 -5.67 26.25 5.82
N ASN A 730 -5.90 25.25 4.97
CA ASN A 730 -5.77 25.31 3.50
C ASN A 730 -7.02 25.86 2.76
N GLY A 731 -7.52 27.05 3.13
CA GLY A 731 -8.56 27.75 2.35
C GLY A 731 -9.12 29.05 2.96
N THR A 732 -9.41 30.02 2.09
CA THR A 732 -9.64 31.46 2.33
C THR A 732 -10.75 31.85 3.29
N VAL A 733 -11.91 31.19 3.25
CA VAL A 733 -13.15 31.75 3.80
C VAL A 733 -13.56 31.04 5.10
N ASP A 734 -13.99 31.78 6.13
CA ASP A 734 -14.89 31.23 7.15
C ASP A 734 -16.35 31.38 6.68
N PRO A 735 -17.09 30.28 6.43
CA PRO A 735 -18.53 30.33 6.16
C PRO A 735 -19.36 31.06 7.23
N VAL A 736 -18.82 31.21 8.44
CA VAL A 736 -19.49 31.81 9.60
C VAL A 736 -19.36 33.34 9.62
N ASP A 737 -18.23 33.87 9.15
CA ASP A 737 -17.86 35.28 9.25
C ASP A 737 -16.94 35.64 8.07
N THR A 738 -17.54 36.14 6.99
CA THR A 738 -16.83 36.51 5.76
C THR A 738 -15.85 37.68 5.92
N ALA A 739 -15.79 38.32 7.10
CA ALA A 739 -14.75 39.28 7.44
C ALA A 739 -13.51 38.64 8.12
N LYS A 740 -13.58 37.35 8.50
CA LYS A 740 -12.44 36.55 8.97
C LYS A 740 -11.89 35.67 7.85
N SER A 741 -10.71 36.02 7.35
CA SER A 741 -9.96 35.13 6.45
C SER A 741 -9.44 33.90 7.20
N ARG A 742 -9.35 32.74 6.53
CA ARG A 742 -8.82 31.48 7.07
C ARG A 742 -7.66 30.86 6.26
N LEU A 743 -7.52 31.20 4.98
CA LEU A 743 -6.18 31.54 4.48
C LEU A 743 -5.93 32.90 5.07
N GLN A 744 -5.22 32.91 6.17
CA GLN A 744 -4.56 34.09 6.65
C GLN A 744 -3.23 34.17 5.90
N PRO A 745 -3.02 35.13 4.99
CA PRO A 745 -1.71 35.33 4.40
C PRO A 745 -0.72 35.58 5.54
N ILE A 746 0.31 34.74 5.63
CA ILE A 746 1.28 34.80 6.71
C ILE A 746 2.22 35.97 6.47
N THR A 747 2.43 36.78 7.50
CA THR A 747 3.26 37.97 7.41
C THR A 747 4.55 37.76 8.18
N TYR A 748 5.62 37.49 7.43
CA TYR A 748 6.98 37.51 7.95
C TYR A 748 7.37 38.96 8.23
N THR A 749 7.85 39.23 9.45
CA THR A 749 8.39 40.52 9.87
C THR A 749 9.86 40.35 10.25
N ILE A 750 10.75 40.97 9.49
CA ILE A 750 12.21 40.89 9.64
C ILE A 750 12.67 42.21 10.23
N ASN A 751 13.03 42.21 11.51
CA ASN A 751 13.47 43.38 12.24
C ASN A 751 14.99 43.56 12.10
N ALA A 752 15.44 44.75 11.74
CA ALA A 752 16.84 45.16 11.78
C ALA A 752 16.98 46.35 12.73
N ALA A 753 17.64 46.12 13.88
CA ALA A 753 17.83 47.08 14.95
C ALA A 753 19.30 47.50 15.07
N ASN A 754 19.56 48.80 15.03
CA ASN A 754 20.85 49.37 15.42
C ASN A 754 20.82 49.67 16.92
N THR A 755 21.56 48.90 17.72
CA THR A 755 21.64 49.04 19.18
C THR A 755 22.82 49.90 19.64
N SER A 756 23.53 50.58 18.73
CA SER A 756 24.57 51.54 19.13
C SER A 756 23.95 52.73 19.88
N ALA A 757 24.75 53.34 20.76
CA ALA A 757 24.31 54.51 21.53
C ALA A 757 24.36 55.82 20.74
N THR A 758 25.17 55.91 19.67
CA THR A 758 25.47 57.19 18.98
C THR A 758 25.75 57.10 17.47
N SER A 759 26.19 55.95 16.95
CA SER A 759 26.63 55.76 15.56
C SER A 759 25.52 55.17 14.67
N SER A 760 25.33 55.67 13.44
CA SER A 760 24.45 55.01 12.47
C SER A 760 25.04 53.68 12.01
N MET A 761 24.17 52.76 11.58
CA MET A 761 24.57 51.50 10.95
C MET A 761 24.33 51.66 9.46
N ASP A 762 25.40 51.83 8.70
CA ASP A 762 25.33 52.26 7.30
C ASP A 762 25.30 51.07 6.32
N LYS A 763 24.72 51.28 5.14
CA LYS A 763 24.52 50.28 4.08
C LYS A 763 23.87 48.97 4.57
N VAL A 764 22.85 49.04 5.44
CA VAL A 764 22.17 47.82 5.90
C VAL A 764 21.39 47.20 4.74
N ARG A 765 21.56 45.89 4.59
CA ARG A 765 20.98 45.10 3.51
C ARG A 765 20.31 43.86 4.07
N ILE A 766 19.06 43.61 3.65
CA ILE A 766 18.22 42.50 4.13
C ILE A 766 17.81 41.65 2.93
N LEU A 767 18.01 40.34 3.01
CA LEU A 767 17.58 39.36 2.02
C LEU A 767 16.66 38.32 2.68
N ASP A 768 15.46 38.17 2.11
CA ASP A 768 14.49 37.12 2.46
C ASP A 768 14.29 36.22 1.24
N VAL A 769 14.80 34.99 1.28
CA VAL A 769 14.46 33.96 0.29
C VAL A 769 13.24 33.21 0.81
N LEU A 770 12.14 33.22 0.06
CA LEU A 770 10.89 32.59 0.50
C LEU A 770 11.09 31.08 0.72
N PRO A 771 10.31 30.44 1.61
CA PRO A 771 10.36 28.99 1.78
C PRO A 771 10.03 28.26 0.47
N PHE A 772 10.80 27.23 0.14
CA PHE A 772 10.51 26.35 -1.00
C PHE A 772 10.95 24.91 -0.73
N ASN A 773 10.44 23.99 -1.55
CA ASN A 773 10.65 22.55 -1.37
C ASN A 773 12.13 22.18 -1.45
N LYS A 774 12.67 21.57 -0.38
CA LYS A 774 14.10 21.20 -0.24
C LYS A 774 15.07 22.39 -0.22
N ASP A 775 14.67 23.51 0.37
CA ASP A 775 15.63 24.53 0.76
C ASP A 775 16.51 24.08 1.95
N ASP A 776 17.61 24.81 2.20
CA ASP A 776 18.57 24.52 3.29
C ASP A 776 17.95 24.54 4.70
N ARG A 777 16.69 24.95 4.84
CA ARG A 777 15.97 25.10 6.10
C ARG A 777 15.09 23.91 6.41
N GLN A 778 15.12 22.87 5.57
CA GLN A 778 14.30 21.66 5.63
C GLN A 778 12.80 21.92 5.40
N THR A 779 12.46 23.00 4.69
CA THR A 779 11.08 23.34 4.33
C THR A 779 10.42 22.23 3.50
N SER A 780 9.25 21.77 3.94
CA SER A 780 8.41 20.86 3.17
C SER A 780 7.27 21.61 2.47
N PHE A 781 7.18 21.48 1.15
CA PHE A 781 6.01 21.93 0.37
C PHE A 781 5.29 20.73 -0.23
N ASN A 782 3.98 20.85 -0.39
CA ASN A 782 3.23 19.88 -1.17
C ASN A 782 3.65 19.98 -2.65
N ALA A 783 3.76 18.85 -3.36
CA ALA A 783 4.20 18.83 -4.76
C ALA A 783 3.20 19.51 -5.73
N GLN A 784 1.95 19.69 -5.31
CA GLN A 784 0.90 20.45 -6.00
C GLN A 784 0.64 21.84 -5.36
N GLY A 785 1.48 22.23 -4.39
CA GLY A 785 1.37 23.47 -3.62
C GLY A 785 2.00 24.67 -4.31
N THR A 786 1.50 25.86 -4.00
CA THR A 786 2.02 27.16 -4.49
C THR A 786 2.07 28.19 -3.36
N ALA A 787 2.93 29.20 -3.53
CA ALA A 787 3.03 30.37 -2.67
C ALA A 787 3.05 31.64 -3.53
N HIS A 788 2.37 32.69 -3.07
CA HIS A 788 2.28 33.98 -3.76
C HIS A 788 2.48 35.12 -2.77
N VAL A 789 3.42 36.03 -3.04
CA VAL A 789 3.60 37.23 -2.21
C VAL A 789 2.53 38.25 -2.58
N LEU A 790 1.72 38.64 -1.61
CA LEU A 790 0.67 39.65 -1.78
C LEU A 790 1.18 41.08 -1.57
N SER A 791 2.21 41.25 -0.74
CA SER A 791 2.87 42.55 -0.53
C SER A 791 4.21 42.41 0.19
N ALA A 792 5.16 43.29 -0.16
CA ALA A 792 6.36 43.56 0.63
C ALA A 792 6.43 45.05 1.00
N GLN A 793 6.80 45.40 2.24
CA GLN A 793 6.93 46.79 2.69
C GLN A 793 8.07 46.94 3.71
N PHE A 794 8.86 48.01 3.63
CA PHE A 794 9.91 48.32 4.62
C PHE A 794 9.55 49.60 5.38
N VAL A 795 9.36 49.45 6.69
CA VAL A 795 8.71 50.46 7.55
C VAL A 795 9.53 50.78 8.81
N ASP A 796 9.31 51.97 9.35
CA ASP A 796 9.87 52.40 10.62
C ASP A 796 9.07 51.86 11.83
N ALA A 797 9.51 52.22 13.04
CA ALA A 797 8.85 51.83 14.29
C ALA A 797 7.42 52.40 14.48
N ASN A 798 6.98 53.35 13.64
CA ASN A 798 5.60 53.85 13.60
C ASN A 798 4.74 53.13 12.54
N GLY A 799 5.35 52.35 11.66
CA GLY A 799 4.71 51.74 10.49
C GLY A 799 4.74 52.59 9.22
N GLU A 800 5.46 53.71 9.21
CA GLU A 800 5.62 54.59 8.04
C GLU A 800 6.75 54.10 7.13
N ALA A 801 6.60 54.27 5.81
CA ALA A 801 7.59 53.78 4.84
C ALA A 801 8.96 54.50 4.95
N VAL A 802 10.05 53.75 5.03
CA VAL A 802 11.41 54.29 5.23
C VAL A 802 11.90 55.02 3.98
N LYS A 803 12.14 56.34 4.11
CA LYS A 803 12.62 57.18 3.01
C LYS A 803 14.10 56.91 2.72
N GLY A 804 14.40 56.48 1.50
CA GLY A 804 15.75 56.15 1.03
C GLY A 804 16.02 54.66 0.89
N ALA A 805 15.18 53.80 1.47
CA ALA A 805 15.23 52.36 1.25
C ALA A 805 14.85 51.99 -0.19
N ARG A 806 15.53 50.99 -0.75
CA ARG A 806 15.36 50.48 -2.11
C ARG A 806 14.94 49.02 -2.03
N LEU A 807 13.73 48.71 -2.51
CA LEU A 807 13.18 47.35 -2.51
C LEU A 807 13.37 46.70 -3.87
N TYR A 808 13.69 45.41 -3.86
CA TYR A 808 13.83 44.58 -5.05
C TYR A 808 13.18 43.22 -4.83
N TYR A 809 12.74 42.58 -5.92
CA TYR A 809 12.21 41.22 -5.95
C TYR A 809 13.01 40.38 -6.95
N LYS A 810 13.01 39.06 -6.74
CA LYS A 810 13.76 38.11 -7.56
C LYS A 810 12.83 37.44 -8.57
N ASP A 811 13.06 37.68 -9.85
CA ASP A 811 12.41 36.89 -10.92
C ASP A 811 13.19 35.57 -11.10
N PRO A 812 12.63 34.41 -10.72
CA PRO A 812 13.29 33.12 -10.84
C PRO A 812 13.44 32.66 -12.31
N SER A 813 12.76 33.31 -13.26
CA SER A 813 12.91 33.00 -14.69
C SER A 813 14.17 33.63 -15.32
N GLN A 814 14.78 34.63 -14.68
CA GLN A 814 16.00 35.29 -15.18
C GLN A 814 17.28 34.63 -14.68
N ALA A 815 17.29 34.13 -13.45
CA ALA A 815 18.39 33.38 -12.86
C ALA A 815 17.94 32.68 -11.56
N GLU A 816 18.64 31.61 -11.18
CA GLU A 816 18.42 30.84 -9.95
C GLU A 816 18.52 31.70 -8.67
N THR A 817 18.01 31.15 -7.57
CA THR A 817 17.92 31.82 -6.26
C THR A 817 18.77 31.07 -5.25
N ASN A 818 19.78 31.74 -4.67
CA ASN A 818 20.65 31.18 -3.65
C ASN A 818 20.14 31.57 -2.25
N THR A 819 19.85 30.56 -1.43
CA THR A 819 19.41 30.61 -0.02
C THR A 819 20.50 31.09 0.94
N LYS A 820 21.78 30.87 0.61
CA LYS A 820 22.96 31.24 1.39
C LYS A 820 23.75 32.36 0.70
N LEU A 821 23.04 33.35 0.17
CA LEU A 821 23.64 34.50 -0.48
C LEU A 821 23.83 35.62 0.55
N ASP A 822 25.08 35.95 0.89
CA ASP A 822 25.37 37.17 1.62
C ASP A 822 24.84 38.39 0.83
N PRO A 823 24.00 39.25 1.43
CA PRO A 823 23.47 40.42 0.74
C PRO A 823 24.53 41.50 0.45
N ASN A 824 25.72 41.49 1.07
CA ASN A 824 26.82 42.39 0.66
C ASN A 824 27.42 42.00 -0.70
N SER A 825 27.47 40.71 -1.04
CA SER A 825 27.92 40.20 -2.36
C SER A 825 27.07 40.65 -3.58
N LEU A 826 25.90 41.26 -3.33
CA LEU A 826 25.05 41.83 -4.36
C LEU A 826 25.60 43.19 -4.87
N PRO A 827 25.57 43.46 -6.19
CA PRO A 827 26.01 44.76 -6.72
C PRO A 827 25.24 45.93 -6.11
N GLN A 828 25.89 47.09 -5.95
CA GLN A 828 25.21 48.31 -5.47
C GLN A 828 24.50 49.07 -6.62
N SER A 829 24.85 48.78 -7.87
CA SER A 829 24.19 49.33 -9.05
C SER A 829 22.86 48.63 -9.35
N ALA A 830 21.76 49.37 -9.38
CA ALA A 830 20.43 48.86 -9.78
C ALA A 830 20.42 48.24 -11.19
N THR A 831 21.33 48.66 -12.08
CA THR A 831 21.47 48.08 -13.43
C THR A 831 22.11 46.69 -13.39
N GLU A 832 23.05 46.47 -12.47
CA GLU A 832 23.75 45.20 -12.28
C GLU A 832 22.94 44.21 -11.42
N LEU A 833 22.14 44.73 -10.49
CA LEU A 833 21.07 43.97 -9.81
C LEU A 833 20.06 43.43 -10.83
N ALA A 834 19.55 44.27 -11.73
CA ALA A 834 18.64 43.84 -12.80
C ALA A 834 19.29 42.78 -13.71
N ALA A 835 20.59 42.90 -14.02
CA ALA A 835 21.34 41.89 -14.77
C ALA A 835 21.54 40.56 -14.03
N LYS A 836 21.38 40.52 -12.69
CA LYS A 836 21.32 39.29 -11.86
C LYS A 836 19.87 38.82 -11.57
N GLY A 837 18.86 39.42 -12.22
CA GLY A 837 17.44 39.09 -12.04
C GLY A 837 16.77 39.73 -10.81
N TRP A 838 17.39 40.75 -10.22
CA TRP A 838 16.82 41.54 -9.13
C TRP A 838 16.16 42.81 -9.67
N LEU A 839 14.83 42.80 -9.72
CA LEU A 839 14.03 43.87 -10.30
C LEU A 839 13.52 44.81 -9.19
N ALA A 840 13.50 46.12 -9.44
CA ALA A 840 13.07 47.09 -8.43
C ALA A 840 11.56 47.02 -8.19
N TYR A 841 11.15 47.13 -6.93
CA TYR A 841 9.75 47.16 -6.49
C TYR A 841 9.43 48.52 -5.84
N ASP A 842 8.35 49.16 -6.29
CA ASP A 842 7.96 50.51 -5.84
C ASP A 842 7.01 50.53 -4.63
N GLY A 843 6.59 49.35 -4.16
CA GLY A 843 5.64 49.20 -3.05
C GLY A 843 4.16 49.19 -3.46
N SER A 844 3.82 49.35 -4.75
CA SER A 844 2.44 49.60 -5.19
C SER A 844 1.80 48.50 -6.07
N ASP A 845 2.54 47.90 -7.02
CA ASP A 845 1.99 46.86 -7.90
C ASP A 845 2.30 45.45 -7.40
N ALA A 846 1.44 44.91 -6.55
CA ALA A 846 1.56 43.56 -6.01
C ALA A 846 1.60 42.45 -7.10
N SER A 847 1.12 42.70 -8.33
CA SER A 847 1.03 41.65 -9.36
C SER A 847 2.41 41.16 -9.81
N VAL A 848 3.46 41.99 -9.72
CA VAL A 848 4.83 41.59 -10.07
C VAL A 848 5.43 40.58 -9.09
N LEU A 849 4.82 40.43 -7.90
CA LEU A 849 5.28 39.55 -6.83
C LEU A 849 4.63 38.14 -6.87
N GLU A 850 3.67 37.89 -7.76
CA GLU A 850 2.92 36.60 -7.86
C GLU A 850 3.83 35.37 -7.94
N LYS A 851 5.04 35.54 -8.50
CA LYS A 851 6.03 34.49 -8.78
C LYS A 851 7.44 34.81 -8.27
N THR A 852 7.58 35.79 -7.37
CA THR A 852 8.90 36.10 -6.80
C THR A 852 9.39 34.94 -5.91
N SER A 853 10.70 34.65 -5.94
CA SER A 853 11.32 33.68 -5.02
C SER A 853 11.99 34.33 -3.81
N ALA A 854 12.24 35.64 -3.84
CA ALA A 854 12.91 36.37 -2.78
C ALA A 854 12.63 37.88 -2.81
N ILE A 855 12.83 38.54 -1.68
CA ILE A 855 12.76 40.00 -1.50
C ILE A 855 14.09 40.50 -0.95
N PHE A 856 14.59 41.62 -1.50
CA PHE A 856 15.84 42.26 -1.09
C PHE A 856 15.61 43.74 -0.78
N VAL A 857 16.22 44.24 0.30
CA VAL A 857 16.20 45.65 0.71
C VAL A 857 17.64 46.14 0.83
N ASP A 858 17.92 47.30 0.23
CA ASP A 858 19.16 48.06 0.40
C ASP A 858 18.80 49.45 0.95
N VAL A 859 19.23 49.77 2.18
CA VAL A 859 18.96 51.06 2.83
C VAL A 859 20.27 51.76 3.25
N ASP A 860 20.34 53.07 2.98
CA ASP A 860 21.58 53.85 3.16
C ASP A 860 22.10 53.83 4.61
N ASN A 861 21.22 53.89 5.61
CA ASN A 861 21.56 53.70 7.03
C ASN A 861 20.34 53.38 7.91
N ILE A 862 20.59 52.82 9.09
CA ILE A 862 19.66 52.73 10.22
C ILE A 862 20.21 53.59 11.37
N PRO A 863 19.50 54.64 11.83
CA PRO A 863 19.96 55.51 12.91
C PRO A 863 20.21 54.80 14.26
N ALA A 864 21.10 55.36 15.08
CA ALA A 864 21.43 54.85 16.41
C ALA A 864 20.18 54.66 17.30
N ASN A 865 20.10 53.54 18.01
CA ASN A 865 18.97 53.15 18.86
C ASN A 865 17.60 53.20 18.11
N THR A 866 17.54 52.67 16.89
CA THR A 866 16.29 52.51 16.12
C THR A 866 16.18 51.15 15.46
N THR A 867 14.94 50.77 15.09
CA THR A 867 14.62 49.51 14.41
C THR A 867 13.74 49.80 13.21
N TYR A 868 14.10 49.23 12.05
CA TYR A 868 13.26 49.17 10.85
C TYR A 868 12.86 47.72 10.58
N ALA A 869 11.72 47.52 9.93
CA ALA A 869 11.16 46.19 9.69
C ALA A 869 10.76 45.99 8.23
N LEU A 870 11.22 44.89 7.62
CA LEU A 870 10.69 44.37 6.36
C LEU A 870 9.50 43.45 6.66
N LYS A 871 8.36 43.72 6.06
CA LYS A 871 7.14 42.91 6.16
C LYS A 871 6.84 42.28 4.82
N ILE A 872 6.69 40.96 4.77
CA ILE A 872 6.39 40.18 3.57
C ILE A 872 5.17 39.31 3.87
N THR A 873 4.10 39.51 3.11
CA THR A 873 2.81 38.83 3.31
C THR A 873 2.59 37.82 2.19
N VAL A 874 2.39 36.54 2.54
CA VAL A 874 2.39 35.41 1.59
C VAL A 874 1.13 34.57 1.72
N GLU A 875 0.48 34.28 0.59
CA GLU A 875 -0.63 33.34 0.48
C GLU A 875 -0.12 31.98 0.01
N HIS A 876 -0.52 30.89 0.68
CA HIS A 876 -0.15 29.52 0.31
C HIS A 876 -1.40 28.74 -0.13
N LYS A 877 -1.31 27.99 -1.23
CA LYS A 877 -2.43 27.21 -1.79
C LYS A 877 -2.03 25.75 -1.98
N ASN A 878 -2.95 24.84 -1.71
CA ASN A 878 -2.78 23.38 -1.86
C ASN A 878 -1.60 22.78 -1.06
N ASN A 879 -1.28 23.36 0.10
CA ASN A 879 -0.12 23.00 0.92
C ASN A 879 -0.48 22.24 2.21
N VAL A 880 -1.47 21.34 2.18
CA VAL A 880 -1.72 20.46 3.34
C VAL A 880 -0.46 19.64 3.66
N GLY A 881 -0.08 19.61 4.94
CA GLY A 881 1.11 18.91 5.41
C GLY A 881 2.41 19.69 5.33
N ALA A 882 2.39 20.91 4.77
CA ALA A 882 3.58 21.74 4.64
C ALA A 882 4.04 22.33 5.98
N ASP A 883 5.34 22.20 6.24
CA ASP A 883 6.07 22.86 7.32
C ASP A 883 6.97 23.94 6.72
N LEU A 884 6.54 25.19 6.89
CA LEU A 884 7.14 26.37 6.25
C LEU A 884 8.18 27.00 7.17
N ILE A 885 9.46 26.66 6.97
CA ILE A 885 10.56 27.17 7.77
C ILE A 885 11.22 28.35 7.04
N ASN A 886 11.22 29.53 7.67
CA ASN A 886 11.79 30.74 7.06
C ASN A 886 12.78 31.45 7.99
N ASN A 887 13.85 32.01 7.42
CA ASN A 887 14.81 32.92 8.06
C ASN A 887 15.23 33.99 7.04
N ALA A 888 16.00 34.99 7.46
CA ALA A 888 16.51 36.05 6.59
C ALA A 888 17.98 36.31 6.87
N THR A 889 18.73 36.74 5.86
CA THR A 889 20.13 37.15 5.99
C THR A 889 20.21 38.67 5.95
N VAL A 890 20.98 39.25 6.86
CA VAL A 890 21.21 40.69 6.96
C VAL A 890 22.70 40.97 7.07
N ASN A 891 23.19 41.99 6.35
CA ASN A 891 24.56 42.47 6.47
C ASN A 891 24.59 44.01 6.41
N SER A 892 25.76 44.62 6.59
CA SER A 892 25.97 46.08 6.67
C SER A 892 27.39 46.47 6.26
N ILE A 893 27.75 47.76 6.35
CA ILE A 893 29.13 48.24 6.16
C ILE A 893 30.17 47.52 7.03
N VAL A 894 29.75 46.97 8.18
CA VAL A 894 30.61 46.24 9.14
C VAL A 894 31.02 44.85 8.63
N ASN A 895 30.39 44.37 7.54
CA ASN A 895 30.54 43.03 6.94
C ASN A 895 30.35 41.85 7.91
N GLN A 896 29.65 42.06 9.03
CA GLN A 896 29.20 41.01 9.94
C GLN A 896 27.83 40.50 9.47
N GLU A 897 27.85 39.42 8.69
CA GLU A 897 26.63 38.71 8.29
C GLU A 897 25.87 38.22 9.53
N GLN A 898 24.55 38.40 9.53
CA GLN A 898 23.63 37.99 10.59
C GLN A 898 22.45 37.26 9.96
N THR A 899 22.31 35.97 10.23
CA THR A 899 21.06 35.24 9.95
C THR A 899 20.08 35.44 11.10
N THR A 900 18.80 35.67 10.81
CA THR A 900 17.76 35.70 11.85
C THR A 900 17.54 34.31 12.46
N ASN A 901 16.82 34.28 13.58
CA ASN A 901 16.15 33.04 14.00
C ASN A 901 15.25 32.50 12.86
N ASN A 902 15.05 31.18 12.87
CA ASN A 902 13.99 30.56 12.08
C ASN A 902 12.62 30.93 12.65
N VAL A 903 11.62 30.96 11.78
CA VAL A 903 10.18 30.96 12.10
C VAL A 903 9.51 29.84 11.32
N GLU A 904 8.46 29.26 11.89
CA GLU A 904 7.81 28.04 11.38
C GLU A 904 6.29 28.26 11.28
N THR A 905 5.69 27.89 10.14
CA THR A 905 4.24 27.82 9.97
C THR A 905 3.83 26.45 9.44
N LYS A 906 2.97 25.74 10.17
CA LYS A 906 2.39 24.45 9.78
C LYS A 906 1.00 24.61 9.14
N ILE A 907 0.77 23.95 8.01
CA ILE A 907 -0.48 24.02 7.25
C ILE A 907 -1.30 22.74 7.39
N TYR A 908 -2.49 22.87 7.96
CA TYR A 908 -3.44 21.78 8.15
C TYR A 908 -4.57 21.75 7.10
N GLY A 909 -5.12 20.56 6.89
CA GLY A 909 -6.32 20.32 6.09
C GLY A 909 -7.28 19.37 6.80
N ARG A 910 -8.51 19.31 6.30
CA ARG A 910 -9.56 18.41 6.81
C ARG A 910 -10.42 17.87 5.68
N GLU A 911 -10.91 16.66 5.86
CA GLU A 911 -11.95 16.07 5.03
C GLU A 911 -12.96 15.27 5.85
N LEU A 912 -14.17 15.11 5.30
CA LEU A 912 -15.18 14.20 5.81
C LEU A 912 -15.68 13.31 4.67
N SER A 913 -15.74 12.01 4.91
CA SER A 913 -16.13 11.02 3.91
C SER A 913 -17.08 9.97 4.50
N GLY A 914 -17.50 9.02 3.68
CA GLY A 914 -18.29 7.88 4.14
C GLY A 914 -18.80 7.01 3.01
N TYR A 915 -19.40 5.88 3.38
CA TYR A 915 -19.95 4.89 2.46
C TYR A 915 -21.47 4.79 2.60
N VAL A 916 -22.13 4.50 1.47
CA VAL A 916 -23.54 4.09 1.41
C VAL A 916 -23.62 2.71 0.75
N TRP A 917 -24.21 1.74 1.44
CA TRP A 917 -24.28 0.33 1.01
C TRP A 917 -25.68 -0.26 1.21
N TYR A 918 -25.94 -1.36 0.50
CA TYR A 918 -27.13 -2.16 0.68
C TYR A 918 -26.92 -3.14 1.83
N ASP A 919 -27.41 -2.73 3.00
CA ASP A 919 -27.45 -3.52 4.22
C ASP A 919 -28.63 -4.49 4.14
N ASP A 920 -28.44 -5.58 3.40
CA ASP A 920 -29.48 -6.58 3.14
C ASP A 920 -29.80 -7.42 4.39
N ASN A 921 -28.84 -7.62 5.28
CA ASN A 921 -29.00 -8.42 6.50
C ASN A 921 -29.65 -7.62 7.66
N TYR A 922 -29.67 -6.28 7.56
CA TYR A 922 -30.13 -5.29 8.54
C TYR A 922 -29.36 -5.33 9.86
N ASP A 923 -28.05 -5.60 9.86
CA ASP A 923 -27.22 -5.64 11.06
C ASP A 923 -26.65 -4.27 11.46
N GLY A 924 -26.53 -3.32 10.52
CA GLY A 924 -26.09 -1.94 10.76
C GLY A 924 -24.60 -1.68 10.56
N LEU A 925 -23.83 -2.69 10.14
CA LEU A 925 -22.39 -2.63 9.92
C LEU A 925 -22.09 -2.84 8.44
N LYS A 926 -21.09 -2.13 7.89
CA LYS A 926 -20.64 -2.35 6.52
C LYS A 926 -19.70 -3.56 6.43
N ASP A 927 -20.10 -4.57 5.65
CA ASP A 927 -19.28 -5.72 5.26
C ASP A 927 -18.88 -5.69 3.78
N ASP A 928 -17.96 -6.59 3.39
CA ASP A 928 -17.39 -6.64 2.03
C ASP A 928 -18.20 -7.51 1.05
N ALA A 929 -19.17 -8.28 1.55
CA ALA A 929 -20.15 -8.97 0.73
C ALA A 929 -21.30 -8.06 0.26
N GLU A 930 -21.41 -6.85 0.82
CA GLU A 930 -22.55 -5.97 0.63
C GLU A 930 -22.37 -5.00 -0.54
N ALA A 931 -23.44 -4.81 -1.32
CA ALA A 931 -23.37 -4.06 -2.56
C ALA A 931 -23.43 -2.54 -2.32
N PRO A 932 -22.57 -1.72 -2.94
CA PRO A 932 -22.58 -0.27 -2.76
C PRO A 932 -23.78 0.45 -3.41
N VAL A 933 -24.20 1.59 -2.85
CA VAL A 933 -25.31 2.42 -3.39
C VAL A 933 -24.79 3.71 -3.99
N LYS A 934 -24.84 3.80 -5.32
CA LYS A 934 -24.36 4.95 -6.09
C LYS A 934 -25.42 6.02 -6.35
N ASN A 935 -24.95 7.23 -6.70
CA ASN A 935 -25.76 8.41 -7.05
C ASN A 935 -26.68 8.97 -5.94
N ILE A 936 -26.53 8.53 -4.69
CA ILE A 936 -27.21 9.15 -3.54
C ILE A 936 -26.59 10.53 -3.34
N ALA A 937 -27.42 11.58 -3.32
CA ALA A 937 -26.95 12.95 -3.14
C ALA A 937 -26.77 13.25 -1.64
N VAL A 938 -25.65 13.90 -1.28
CA VAL A 938 -25.28 14.12 0.12
C VAL A 938 -25.10 15.62 0.37
N LYS A 939 -25.73 16.15 1.41
CA LYS A 939 -25.57 17.52 1.89
C LYS A 939 -24.80 17.52 3.21
N LEU A 940 -24.08 18.60 3.47
CA LEU A 940 -23.26 18.77 4.67
C LEU A 940 -23.77 19.96 5.48
N TYR A 941 -24.00 19.76 6.77
CA TYR A 941 -24.36 20.82 7.72
C TYR A 941 -23.26 20.95 8.78
N ARG A 942 -23.00 22.18 9.24
CA ARG A 942 -21.91 22.51 10.18
C ARG A 942 -22.42 23.29 11.39
N THR A 943 -21.92 22.93 12.56
CA THR A 943 -21.95 23.76 13.79
C THR A 943 -20.52 24.23 14.10
N SER A 944 -20.29 25.53 14.27
CA SER A 944 -18.94 26.08 14.53
C SER A 944 -18.56 26.00 16.01
N LEU A 945 -17.28 25.74 16.29
CA LEU A 945 -16.72 25.85 17.64
C LEU A 945 -16.43 27.32 18.02
N GLU A 946 -16.02 28.15 17.06
CA GLU A 946 -15.64 29.55 17.31
C GLU A 946 -16.84 30.50 17.48
N ASN A 947 -17.97 30.23 16.80
CA ASN A 947 -19.18 31.05 16.91
C ASN A 947 -20.38 30.21 17.38
N PRO A 948 -20.74 30.28 18.69
CA PRO A 948 -21.88 29.54 19.25
C PRO A 948 -23.26 29.85 18.63
N ASN A 949 -23.38 30.84 17.75
CA ASN A 949 -24.61 31.17 17.03
C ASN A 949 -24.74 30.44 15.68
N TYR A 950 -23.64 29.93 15.12
CA TYR A 950 -23.65 29.20 13.85
C TYR A 950 -23.84 27.71 14.15
N LYS A 951 -25.10 27.26 14.05
CA LYS A 951 -25.50 25.89 14.35
C LYS A 951 -26.25 25.27 13.19
N ASP A 952 -25.87 24.05 12.84
CA ASP A 952 -26.55 23.17 11.89
C ASP A 952 -26.90 23.89 10.57
N GLN A 953 -25.96 24.71 10.08
CA GLN A 953 -26.11 25.48 8.85
C GLN A 953 -25.57 24.71 7.65
N LEU A 954 -26.29 24.76 6.53
CA LEU A 954 -25.88 24.10 5.27
C LEU A 954 -24.56 24.66 4.75
N VAL A 955 -23.57 23.79 4.55
CA VAL A 955 -22.27 24.13 3.96
C VAL A 955 -22.42 24.19 2.45
N THR A 956 -22.48 25.41 1.91
CA THR A 956 -22.75 25.64 0.48
C THR A 956 -21.51 25.50 -0.42
N GLU A 957 -20.34 25.77 0.14
CA GLU A 957 -19.01 25.67 -0.47
C GLU A 957 -17.96 25.38 0.61
N ASN A 958 -16.80 24.88 0.20
CA ASN A 958 -15.68 24.58 1.09
C ASN A 958 -14.80 25.81 1.35
N ILE A 959 -13.75 25.69 2.19
CA ILE A 959 -12.93 26.88 2.53
C ILE A 959 -12.15 27.47 1.34
N LYS A 960 -12.06 26.77 0.19
CA LYS A 960 -11.49 27.28 -1.08
C LYS A 960 -12.54 27.87 -2.04
N SER A 961 -13.80 28.03 -1.61
CA SER A 961 -14.97 28.40 -2.43
C SER A 961 -15.29 27.40 -3.55
N GLU A 962 -14.97 26.11 -3.36
CA GLU A 962 -15.46 25.03 -4.23
C GLU A 962 -16.88 24.66 -3.79
N LYS A 963 -17.89 24.88 -4.65
CA LYS A 963 -19.31 24.67 -4.32
C LYS A 963 -19.64 23.20 -4.05
N PHE A 964 -20.40 22.96 -2.98
CA PHE A 964 -21.05 21.68 -2.69
C PHE A 964 -22.52 21.64 -3.14
N ILE A 965 -23.16 22.80 -3.42
CA ILE A 965 -24.55 22.87 -3.91
C ILE A 965 -24.67 23.72 -5.18
N ASP A 966 -25.71 23.45 -5.99
CA ASP A 966 -26.08 24.29 -7.13
C ASP A 966 -26.86 25.54 -6.71
N ASP A 967 -27.07 26.49 -7.63
CA ASP A 967 -27.79 27.75 -7.39
C ASP A 967 -29.32 27.56 -7.11
N LYS A 968 -29.78 26.31 -7.00
CA LYS A 968 -31.16 25.93 -6.62
C LYS A 968 -31.21 25.16 -5.29
N GLY A 969 -30.06 24.86 -4.68
CA GLY A 969 -29.95 24.11 -3.43
C GLY A 969 -29.96 22.58 -3.59
N ASN A 970 -29.69 22.04 -4.78
CA ASN A 970 -29.42 20.61 -4.98
C ASN A 970 -27.96 20.31 -4.62
N SER A 971 -27.64 19.13 -4.08
CA SER A 971 -26.23 18.77 -3.88
C SER A 971 -25.52 18.44 -5.19
N LEU A 972 -24.26 18.89 -5.28
CA LEU A 972 -23.28 18.49 -6.30
C LEU A 972 -22.50 17.23 -5.86
N ILE A 973 -22.45 16.95 -4.56
CA ILE A 973 -21.78 15.76 -4.00
C ILE A 973 -22.73 14.57 -4.01
N LYS A 974 -22.26 13.46 -4.57
CA LYS A 974 -23.00 12.19 -4.69
C LYS A 974 -22.08 11.01 -4.45
N THR A 975 -22.66 9.87 -4.07
CA THR A 975 -21.92 8.61 -3.96
C THR A 975 -21.49 8.08 -5.33
N ASP A 976 -20.26 7.59 -5.42
CA ASP A 976 -19.67 6.99 -6.62
C ASP A 976 -20.17 5.54 -6.87
N ASP A 977 -19.63 4.86 -7.89
CA ASP A 977 -19.93 3.44 -8.17
C ASP A 977 -19.54 2.46 -7.03
N LYS A 978 -18.79 2.91 -6.02
CA LYS A 978 -18.44 2.17 -4.79
C LYS A 978 -19.23 2.66 -3.56
N GLY A 979 -20.21 3.54 -3.75
CA GLY A 979 -21.02 4.09 -2.66
C GLY A 979 -20.29 5.14 -1.82
N PHE A 980 -19.07 5.54 -2.20
CA PHE A 980 -18.23 6.44 -1.43
C PHE A 980 -18.49 7.91 -1.79
N TYR A 981 -18.39 8.81 -0.81
CA TYR A 981 -18.46 10.25 -1.01
C TYR A 981 -17.43 10.98 -0.12
N THR A 982 -17.10 12.22 -0.48
CA THR A 982 -16.07 13.02 0.21
C THR A 982 -16.39 14.52 0.15
N PHE A 983 -16.12 15.23 1.25
CA PHE A 983 -16.14 16.70 1.36
C PHE A 983 -14.74 17.17 1.77
N ASN A 984 -14.00 17.75 0.83
CA ASN A 984 -12.60 18.16 1.00
C ASN A 984 -12.43 19.63 1.38
N ASN A 985 -11.35 19.95 2.08
CA ASN A 985 -11.01 21.28 2.58
C ASN A 985 -12.15 21.83 3.46
N LEU A 986 -12.37 21.17 4.60
CA LEU A 986 -13.31 21.63 5.62
C LEU A 986 -12.62 22.53 6.66
N SER A 987 -13.41 23.44 7.23
CA SER A 987 -13.08 24.24 8.42
C SER A 987 -13.20 23.43 9.71
N GLU A 988 -12.80 23.99 10.86
CA GLU A 988 -13.22 23.49 12.18
C GLU A 988 -14.76 23.47 12.35
N GLY A 989 -15.25 22.70 13.32
CA GLY A 989 -16.68 22.56 13.61
C GLY A 989 -17.16 21.11 13.53
N HIS A 990 -18.33 20.84 14.11
CA HIS A 990 -18.98 19.54 14.04
C HIS A 990 -19.82 19.43 12.76
N TYR A 991 -19.77 18.29 12.09
CA TYR A 991 -20.40 18.07 10.79
C TYR A 991 -21.45 16.95 10.78
N ILE A 992 -22.55 17.21 10.08
CA ILE A 992 -23.67 16.30 9.87
C ILE A 992 -23.87 16.09 8.37
N ALA A 993 -23.84 14.83 7.92
CA ALA A 993 -24.28 14.46 6.58
C ALA A 993 -25.81 14.26 6.56
N GLU A 994 -26.46 14.80 5.53
CA GLU A 994 -27.87 14.58 5.19
C GLU A 994 -27.94 13.89 3.82
N PHE A 995 -28.67 12.78 3.74
CA PHE A 995 -28.76 11.98 2.50
C PHE A 995 -30.11 12.20 1.80
N GLU A 996 -30.07 12.61 0.53
CA GLU A 996 -31.23 12.87 -0.31
C GLU A 996 -31.54 11.66 -1.20
N ILE A 997 -32.59 10.93 -0.83
CA ILE A 997 -33.04 9.68 -1.48
C ILE A 997 -34.39 9.84 -2.22
N ASN A 998 -34.69 11.04 -2.72
CA ASN A 998 -35.77 11.33 -3.69
C ASN A 998 -37.19 10.76 -3.39
N GLY A 999 -37.53 10.52 -2.12
CA GLY A 999 -38.83 9.95 -1.72
C GLY A 999 -38.88 8.41 -1.61
N GLN A 1000 -37.75 7.72 -1.78
CA GLN A 1000 -37.68 6.25 -1.80
C GLN A 1000 -37.96 5.59 -0.43
N LEU A 1001 -37.87 6.35 0.68
CA LEU A 1001 -38.40 5.94 2.00
C LEU A 1001 -39.94 6.02 2.07
N GLN A 1002 -40.58 6.95 1.35
CA GLN A 1002 -42.04 7.07 1.32
C GLN A 1002 -42.69 6.02 0.41
N THR A 1003 -42.05 5.62 -0.69
CA THR A 1003 -42.44 4.42 -1.46
C THR A 1003 -42.04 3.11 -0.75
N LYS A 1004 -41.17 3.19 0.27
CA LYS A 1004 -40.54 2.06 0.98
C LYS A 1004 -39.74 1.12 0.06
N GLU A 1005 -39.16 1.68 -1.01
CA GLU A 1005 -38.20 0.98 -1.86
C GLU A 1005 -36.93 0.61 -1.06
N TYR A 1006 -36.52 1.52 -0.17
CA TYR A 1006 -35.46 1.31 0.82
C TYR A 1006 -35.96 1.56 2.24
N GLN A 1007 -35.29 0.95 3.22
CA GLN A 1007 -35.38 1.24 4.65
C GLN A 1007 -33.97 1.60 5.17
N VAL A 1008 -33.86 2.47 6.17
CA VAL A 1008 -32.56 2.78 6.80
C VAL A 1008 -32.26 1.72 7.85
N THR A 1009 -31.03 1.20 7.87
CA THR A 1009 -30.61 0.13 8.78
C THR A 1009 -30.48 0.58 10.26
N LYS A 1010 -30.11 -0.36 11.14
CA LYS A 1010 -29.73 -0.10 12.53
C LYS A 1010 -28.65 0.98 12.63
N PHE A 1011 -28.97 2.04 13.36
CA PHE A 1011 -28.04 3.11 13.72
C PHE A 1011 -27.09 2.64 14.86
N MET A 1012 -25.78 2.81 14.67
CA MET A 1012 -24.71 2.51 15.63
C MET A 1012 -24.89 1.14 16.31
N ALA A 1013 -24.92 0.09 15.49
CA ALA A 1013 -25.26 -1.27 15.92
C ALA A 1013 -24.22 -1.91 16.85
N ASP A 1014 -22.94 -1.54 16.74
CA ASP A 1014 -21.88 -2.08 17.58
C ASP A 1014 -20.88 -1.00 18.01
N SER A 1015 -20.60 -0.92 19.32
CA SER A 1015 -19.61 0.00 19.89
C SER A 1015 -18.19 -0.59 19.99
N SER A 1016 -17.95 -1.78 19.43
CA SER A 1016 -16.66 -2.48 19.46
C SER A 1016 -16.01 -2.67 18.09
N ASN A 1017 -16.79 -2.83 17.02
CA ASN A 1017 -16.34 -2.52 15.66
C ASN A 1017 -16.04 -1.02 15.53
N SER A 1018 -15.04 -0.68 14.72
CA SER A 1018 -14.58 0.70 14.61
C SER A 1018 -15.62 1.63 13.97
N ASP A 1019 -15.44 2.93 14.22
CA ASP A 1019 -16.28 4.01 13.72
C ASP A 1019 -16.37 4.04 12.17
N ALA A 1020 -15.50 3.32 11.46
CA ALA A 1020 -15.51 3.20 10.00
C ALA A 1020 -16.53 2.20 9.43
N LYS A 1021 -17.14 1.32 10.24
CA LYS A 1021 -18.13 0.32 9.79
C LYS A 1021 -19.59 0.67 10.11
N ASN A 1022 -19.87 1.29 11.24
CA ASN A 1022 -21.25 1.53 11.72
C ASN A 1022 -22.04 2.48 10.80
N SER A 1023 -23.31 2.17 10.53
CA SER A 1023 -24.28 3.12 9.99
C SER A 1023 -24.64 4.19 11.03
N LYS A 1024 -24.57 5.47 10.65
CA LYS A 1024 -24.56 6.63 11.58
C LYS A 1024 -25.74 7.59 11.41
N VAL A 1025 -26.74 7.18 10.64
CA VAL A 1025 -27.87 8.05 10.25
C VAL A 1025 -29.21 7.48 10.70
N LYS A 1026 -30.22 8.33 10.89
CA LYS A 1026 -31.60 7.92 11.20
C LYS A 1026 -32.59 8.54 10.22
N ALA A 1027 -33.63 7.79 9.86
CA ALA A 1027 -34.69 8.23 8.96
C ALA A 1027 -35.64 9.23 9.63
N GLU A 1028 -35.78 10.43 9.06
CA GLU A 1028 -36.71 11.47 9.49
C GLU A 1028 -37.34 12.12 8.24
N ASP A 1029 -38.62 11.83 7.95
CA ASP A 1029 -39.46 12.35 6.85
C ASP A 1029 -38.75 12.78 5.54
N ASN A 1030 -38.52 11.82 4.63
CA ASN A 1030 -37.81 11.97 3.34
C ASN A 1030 -36.35 12.41 3.40
N ARG A 1031 -35.80 12.60 4.61
CA ARG A 1031 -34.40 12.90 4.86
C ARG A 1031 -33.81 11.82 5.78
N ILE A 1032 -32.49 11.80 5.85
CA ILE A 1032 -31.74 10.93 6.74
C ILE A 1032 -30.63 11.78 7.33
N THR A 1033 -30.73 12.11 8.62
CA THR A 1033 -29.81 13.02 9.31
C THR A 1033 -29.05 12.30 10.42
N ALA A 1034 -27.75 12.56 10.52
CA ALA A 1034 -26.98 12.13 11.68
C ALA A 1034 -27.49 12.86 12.94
N GLN A 1035 -27.66 12.13 14.04
CA GLN A 1035 -28.07 12.69 15.33
C GLN A 1035 -26.85 13.23 16.10
N ASN A 1036 -27.06 13.90 17.24
CA ASN A 1036 -25.95 14.37 18.07
C ASN A 1036 -25.09 13.18 18.57
N PRO A 1037 -23.74 13.32 18.64
CA PRO A 1037 -22.84 12.28 19.11
C PRO A 1037 -23.20 11.67 20.48
N VAL A 1038 -22.95 10.37 20.62
CA VAL A 1038 -23.08 9.68 21.91
C VAL A 1038 -21.89 10.06 22.79
N LYS A 1039 -22.16 10.46 24.04
CA LYS A 1039 -21.12 10.92 24.96
C LYS A 1039 -20.19 9.76 25.37
N GLY A 1040 -19.06 9.62 24.68
CA GLY A 1040 -18.07 8.56 24.91
C GLY A 1040 -17.76 7.67 23.70
N SER A 1041 -18.39 7.86 22.54
CA SER A 1041 -18.00 7.21 21.28
C SER A 1041 -16.96 8.02 20.51
N ASP A 1042 -16.13 7.37 19.69
CA ASP A 1042 -15.20 8.05 18.76
C ASP A 1042 -15.95 8.88 17.69
N TRP A 1043 -17.21 8.53 17.41
CA TRP A 1043 -18.19 9.34 16.68
C TRP A 1043 -18.51 10.71 17.30
N ASN A 1044 -17.85 11.11 18.40
CA ASN A 1044 -17.65 12.53 18.69
C ASN A 1044 -16.69 13.10 17.63
N ASP A 1045 -17.23 13.51 16.47
CA ASP A 1045 -16.52 14.37 15.52
C ASP A 1045 -15.92 15.55 16.31
N VAL A 1046 -14.60 15.51 16.49
CA VAL A 1046 -13.91 16.44 17.38
C VAL A 1046 -13.95 17.87 16.83
N GLY A 1047 -14.17 18.06 15.52
CA GLY A 1047 -14.28 19.36 14.87
C GLY A 1047 -13.12 20.33 15.15
N ALA A 1048 -11.98 19.79 15.59
CA ALA A 1048 -11.14 20.42 16.62
C ALA A 1048 -10.45 21.71 16.14
N THR A 1049 -10.16 22.65 17.04
CA THR A 1049 -9.47 23.89 16.65
C THR A 1049 -8.06 23.63 16.10
N LEU A 1050 -7.50 24.55 15.29
CA LEU A 1050 -6.13 24.45 14.77
C LEU A 1050 -5.09 24.10 15.84
N LYS A 1051 -5.25 24.68 17.03
CA LYS A 1051 -4.38 24.43 18.20
C LYS A 1051 -4.44 22.98 18.67
N GLU A 1052 -5.59 22.32 18.58
CA GLU A 1052 -5.77 20.92 18.98
C GLU A 1052 -5.22 19.97 17.92
N LEU A 1053 -5.19 20.35 16.64
CA LEU A 1053 -4.47 19.60 15.59
C LEU A 1053 -2.96 19.56 15.86
N ASP A 1054 -2.37 20.70 16.21
CA ASP A 1054 -0.95 20.82 16.56
C ASP A 1054 -0.60 20.09 17.88
N THR A 1055 -1.35 20.36 18.94
CA THR A 1055 -0.95 19.96 20.30
C THR A 1055 -1.53 18.64 20.81
N VAL A 1056 -2.66 18.16 20.28
CA VAL A 1056 -3.40 17.01 20.86
C VAL A 1056 -3.58 15.86 19.85
N ILE A 1057 -4.01 16.17 18.63
CA ILE A 1057 -4.47 15.17 17.65
C ILE A 1057 -3.34 14.73 16.71
N LYS A 1058 -2.45 15.67 16.34
CA LYS A 1058 -1.34 15.47 15.38
C LYS A 1058 -1.72 14.69 14.11
N PRO A 1059 -2.61 15.27 13.25
CA PRO A 1059 -3.02 14.63 11.99
C PRO A 1059 -1.85 14.18 11.12
N LYS A 1060 -1.97 12.96 10.60
CA LYS A 1060 -1.02 12.37 9.65
C LYS A 1060 -0.94 13.24 8.39
N ASP A 1061 0.29 13.50 7.92
CA ASP A 1061 0.57 14.31 6.73
C ASP A 1061 -0.16 15.68 6.73
N GLY A 1062 -0.47 16.21 7.92
CA GLY A 1062 -1.25 17.45 8.12
C GLY A 1062 -2.73 17.38 7.74
N LEU A 1063 -3.26 16.21 7.36
CA LEU A 1063 -4.65 16.01 6.97
C LEU A 1063 -5.44 15.34 8.09
N GLN A 1064 -6.47 16.01 8.60
CA GLN A 1064 -7.44 15.40 9.51
C GLN A 1064 -8.57 14.75 8.70
N GLU A 1065 -8.51 13.44 8.53
CA GLU A 1065 -9.67 12.62 8.16
C GLU A 1065 -10.65 12.59 9.35
N LEU A 1066 -11.90 13.05 9.14
CA LEU A 1066 -12.97 12.96 10.14
C LEU A 1066 -13.68 11.59 10.08
N PRO A 1067 -14.19 11.04 11.21
CA PRO A 1067 -14.79 9.71 11.23
C PRO A 1067 -15.94 9.57 10.23
N TYR A 1068 -15.93 8.48 9.45
CA TYR A 1068 -16.84 8.30 8.32
C TYR A 1068 -18.32 8.47 8.70
N ASN A 1069 -19.09 9.27 7.94
CA ASN A 1069 -20.55 9.36 8.10
C ASN A 1069 -21.23 8.38 7.13
N ASN A 1070 -21.50 7.19 7.65
CA ASN A 1070 -21.92 6.00 6.91
C ASN A 1070 -23.44 5.79 6.91
N LEU A 1071 -23.99 5.18 5.85
CA LEU A 1071 -25.42 4.85 5.72
C LEU A 1071 -25.66 3.46 5.10
N GLY A 1072 -26.18 2.52 5.90
CA GLY A 1072 -26.74 1.26 5.36
C GLY A 1072 -28.21 1.40 4.95
N LEU A 1073 -28.57 0.87 3.79
CA LEU A 1073 -29.92 0.86 3.23
C LEU A 1073 -30.39 -0.57 2.96
N ASN A 1074 -31.45 -1.02 3.63
CA ASN A 1074 -32.06 -2.32 3.40
C ASN A 1074 -33.07 -2.25 2.24
N ARG A 1075 -33.02 -3.23 1.32
CA ARG A 1075 -33.86 -3.28 0.13
C ARG A 1075 -35.17 -4.02 0.36
N SER A 1076 -36.22 -3.58 -0.32
CA SER A 1076 -37.47 -4.35 -0.40
C SER A 1076 -37.29 -5.71 -1.11
N ALA A 1077 -38.27 -6.59 -0.95
CA ALA A 1077 -38.38 -7.86 -1.66
C ALA A 1077 -39.14 -7.72 -2.99
N HIS A 1078 -38.72 -8.47 -4.00
CA HIS A 1078 -39.28 -8.50 -5.34
C HIS A 1078 -40.19 -9.73 -5.55
N LEU A 1079 -41.13 -9.63 -6.48
CA LEU A 1079 -41.99 -10.75 -6.90
C LEU A 1079 -42.05 -10.82 -8.43
N ASP A 1080 -41.63 -11.97 -8.95
CA ASP A 1080 -41.79 -12.38 -10.34
C ASP A 1080 -42.85 -13.48 -10.45
N ILE A 1081 -43.82 -13.26 -11.34
CA ILE A 1081 -44.88 -14.21 -11.70
C ILE A 1081 -44.68 -14.63 -13.16
N PHE A 1082 -44.37 -15.91 -13.36
CA PHE A 1082 -44.39 -16.53 -14.69
C PHE A 1082 -45.69 -17.32 -14.89
N LYS A 1083 -46.60 -16.76 -15.67
CA LYS A 1083 -47.85 -17.38 -16.11
C LYS A 1083 -47.58 -18.33 -17.27
N LYS A 1084 -48.01 -19.58 -17.18
CA LYS A 1084 -47.75 -20.57 -18.25
C LYS A 1084 -48.86 -21.60 -18.44
N ASN A 1085 -48.82 -22.29 -19.58
CA ASN A 1085 -49.71 -23.42 -19.87
C ASN A 1085 -49.18 -24.74 -19.28
N ILE A 1086 -49.91 -25.84 -19.50
CA ILE A 1086 -49.53 -27.19 -19.05
C ILE A 1086 -48.25 -27.75 -19.70
N LEU A 1087 -47.81 -27.22 -20.84
CA LEU A 1087 -46.59 -27.61 -21.56
C LEU A 1087 -45.36 -26.82 -21.09
N GLY A 1088 -45.56 -25.63 -20.54
CA GLY A 1088 -44.53 -24.73 -20.03
C GLY A 1088 -44.41 -23.40 -20.77
N ASP A 1089 -45.14 -23.20 -21.88
CA ASP A 1089 -45.10 -21.94 -22.64
C ASP A 1089 -45.79 -20.81 -21.87
N GLY A 1090 -45.22 -19.61 -21.92
CA GLY A 1090 -45.73 -18.43 -21.22
C GLY A 1090 -47.05 -17.88 -21.79
N LEU A 1091 -47.91 -17.35 -20.91
CA LEU A 1091 -49.25 -16.88 -21.25
C LEU A 1091 -49.46 -15.39 -20.95
N ALA A 1092 -49.66 -14.62 -22.03
CA ALA A 1092 -49.87 -13.17 -21.99
C ALA A 1092 -51.30 -12.77 -21.64
N GLY A 1093 -51.47 -11.61 -20.99
CA GLY A 1093 -52.77 -11.02 -20.71
C GLY A 1093 -53.60 -11.72 -19.64
N ALA A 1094 -52.97 -12.50 -18.75
CA ALA A 1094 -53.57 -12.81 -17.44
C ALA A 1094 -53.52 -11.56 -16.55
N LYS A 1095 -54.53 -11.34 -15.71
CA LYS A 1095 -54.51 -10.27 -14.70
C LYS A 1095 -54.57 -10.82 -13.29
N PHE A 1096 -53.76 -10.24 -12.42
CA PHE A 1096 -53.65 -10.60 -11.01
C PHE A 1096 -53.96 -9.43 -10.10
N ALA A 1097 -54.66 -9.68 -8.99
CA ALA A 1097 -54.79 -8.75 -7.87
C ALA A 1097 -54.06 -9.33 -6.65
N ILE A 1098 -53.26 -8.52 -5.98
CA ILE A 1098 -52.40 -8.95 -4.86
C ILE A 1098 -52.85 -8.29 -3.56
N TYR A 1099 -52.91 -9.08 -2.49
CA TYR A 1099 -53.34 -8.65 -1.15
C TYR A 1099 -52.39 -9.18 -0.06
N ARG A 1100 -52.31 -8.50 1.08
CA ARG A 1100 -51.68 -9.01 2.31
C ARG A 1100 -52.54 -10.10 2.98
N GLY A 1101 -51.89 -11.00 3.71
CA GLY A 1101 -52.51 -12.10 4.45
C GLY A 1101 -52.75 -13.37 3.62
N ASP A 1102 -53.12 -14.45 4.31
CA ASP A 1102 -53.66 -15.71 3.74
C ASP A 1102 -55.18 -15.54 3.53
N LEU A 1103 -55.58 -15.27 2.28
CA LEU A 1103 -56.96 -14.95 1.90
C LEU A 1103 -57.54 -16.02 0.98
N LYS A 1104 -58.82 -16.35 1.17
CA LYS A 1104 -59.51 -17.42 0.42
C LYS A 1104 -60.44 -16.89 -0.67
N GLU A 1105 -60.80 -15.61 -0.57
CA GLU A 1105 -61.62 -14.85 -1.50
C GLU A 1105 -61.19 -13.39 -1.46
N ILE A 1106 -61.47 -12.65 -2.54
CA ILE A 1106 -61.12 -11.22 -2.64
C ILE A 1106 -61.94 -10.43 -1.60
N PRO A 1107 -61.34 -9.51 -0.83
CA PRO A 1107 -62.06 -8.67 0.13
C PRO A 1107 -63.29 -7.97 -0.47
N ALA A 1108 -64.35 -7.82 0.33
CA ALA A 1108 -65.64 -7.29 -0.13
C ALA A 1108 -65.61 -5.79 -0.52
N ASP A 1109 -64.55 -5.08 -0.14
CA ASP A 1109 -64.20 -3.70 -0.53
C ASP A 1109 -63.22 -3.64 -1.73
N GLY A 1110 -62.72 -4.78 -2.20
CA GLY A 1110 -61.95 -4.90 -3.45
C GLY A 1110 -60.66 -4.08 -3.43
N GLU A 1111 -60.50 -3.18 -4.39
CA GLU A 1111 -59.34 -2.28 -4.49
C GLU A 1111 -59.32 -1.17 -3.42
N GLN A 1112 -60.36 -1.06 -2.58
CA GLN A 1112 -60.41 -0.11 -1.45
C GLN A 1112 -59.93 -0.74 -0.13
N SER A 1113 -59.57 -2.02 -0.13
CA SER A 1113 -59.10 -2.73 1.05
C SER A 1113 -57.72 -2.23 1.50
N THR A 1114 -57.49 -2.12 2.82
CA THR A 1114 -56.18 -1.73 3.39
C THR A 1114 -55.06 -2.72 3.10
N ASP A 1115 -55.43 -3.95 2.76
CA ASP A 1115 -54.52 -5.04 2.44
C ASP A 1115 -54.22 -5.15 0.94
N PHE A 1116 -54.88 -4.37 0.08
CA PHE A 1116 -54.62 -4.36 -1.36
C PHE A 1116 -53.23 -3.80 -1.68
N ILE A 1117 -52.49 -4.50 -2.54
CA ILE A 1117 -51.14 -4.12 -3.00
C ILE A 1117 -51.16 -3.57 -4.43
N GLY A 1118 -52.04 -4.10 -5.28
CA GLY A 1118 -52.19 -3.64 -6.67
C GLY A 1118 -52.75 -4.69 -7.60
N THR A 1119 -53.02 -4.26 -8.84
CA THR A 1119 -53.50 -5.10 -9.94
C THR A 1119 -52.52 -5.02 -11.11
N TYR A 1120 -52.20 -6.18 -11.68
CA TYR A 1120 -51.09 -6.40 -12.62
C TYR A 1120 -51.55 -7.23 -13.83
N GLU A 1121 -50.80 -7.19 -14.95
CA GLU A 1121 -51.09 -7.95 -16.18
C GLU A 1121 -49.82 -8.56 -16.77
N THR A 1122 -49.90 -9.81 -17.25
CA THR A 1122 -48.73 -10.52 -17.79
C THR A 1122 -48.35 -10.08 -19.19
N ASP A 1123 -47.05 -9.95 -19.42
CA ASP A 1123 -46.45 -9.48 -20.66
C ASP A 1123 -46.58 -10.50 -21.81
N LYS A 1124 -46.06 -10.15 -22.99
CA LYS A 1124 -46.11 -11.00 -24.20
C LYS A 1124 -45.38 -12.34 -24.05
N THR A 1125 -44.51 -12.48 -23.05
CA THR A 1125 -43.78 -13.71 -22.73
C THR A 1125 -44.40 -14.48 -21.56
N GLY A 1126 -45.47 -13.97 -20.95
CA GLY A 1126 -46.12 -14.54 -19.77
C GLY A 1126 -45.48 -14.14 -18.44
N ASN A 1127 -44.51 -13.24 -18.44
CA ASN A 1127 -43.85 -12.74 -17.23
C ASN A 1127 -44.54 -11.50 -16.67
N LEU A 1128 -44.35 -11.26 -15.38
CA LEU A 1128 -44.84 -10.11 -14.64
C LEU A 1128 -43.92 -9.88 -13.44
N ASN A 1129 -43.33 -8.69 -13.31
CA ASN A 1129 -42.65 -8.24 -12.10
C ASN A 1129 -43.56 -7.26 -11.32
N VAL A 1130 -43.40 -7.19 -10.00
CA VAL A 1130 -44.24 -6.41 -9.10
C VAL A 1130 -43.40 -5.35 -8.38
N ASP A 1131 -43.37 -4.14 -8.95
CA ASP A 1131 -42.68 -2.95 -8.43
C ASP A 1131 -43.40 -2.33 -7.20
N GLN A 1132 -43.54 -3.07 -6.10
CA GLN A 1132 -44.11 -2.59 -4.83
C GLN A 1132 -43.36 -3.16 -3.62
N ASN A 1133 -43.39 -2.44 -2.48
CA ASN A 1133 -42.76 -2.94 -1.28
C ASN A 1133 -43.52 -4.15 -0.69
N LEU A 1134 -42.95 -5.35 -0.83
CA LEU A 1134 -43.49 -6.58 -0.25
C LEU A 1134 -42.82 -6.98 1.08
N PHE A 1135 -41.72 -6.35 1.48
CA PHE A 1135 -41.08 -6.64 2.77
C PHE A 1135 -41.66 -5.77 3.90
N ALA A 1136 -42.05 -6.41 5.01
CA ALA A 1136 -42.70 -5.74 6.13
C ALA A 1136 -41.73 -5.03 7.09
N GLY A 1137 -40.41 -5.20 6.92
CA GLY A 1137 -39.39 -4.66 7.81
C GLY A 1137 -39.12 -5.58 9.01
N TYR A 1138 -38.58 -5.04 10.09
CA TYR A 1138 -38.13 -5.79 11.26
C TYR A 1138 -38.97 -5.44 12.52
N ASP A 1139 -39.11 -6.41 13.43
CA ASP A 1139 -39.81 -6.23 14.69
C ASP A 1139 -38.98 -5.44 15.72
N ALA A 1140 -39.59 -5.11 16.86
CA ALA A 1140 -38.91 -4.36 17.93
C ALA A 1140 -37.75 -5.12 18.62
N ASN A 1141 -37.54 -6.39 18.26
CA ASN A 1141 -36.41 -7.22 18.70
C ASN A 1141 -35.41 -7.47 17.55
N HIS A 1142 -35.63 -6.87 16.37
CA HIS A 1142 -34.85 -6.99 15.13
C HIS A 1142 -34.91 -8.35 14.42
N ASN A 1143 -35.99 -9.12 14.60
CA ASN A 1143 -36.31 -10.24 13.71
C ASN A 1143 -37.02 -9.70 12.45
N PRO A 1144 -36.78 -10.23 11.24
CA PRO A 1144 -37.56 -9.84 10.07
C PRO A 1144 -39.02 -10.28 10.24
N ILE A 1145 -39.95 -9.41 9.84
CA ILE A 1145 -41.38 -9.67 9.94
C ILE A 1145 -41.81 -10.47 8.71
N SER A 1146 -41.93 -11.79 8.87
CA SER A 1146 -42.47 -12.67 7.83
C SER A 1146 -43.91 -12.26 7.48
N GLN A 1147 -44.14 -11.84 6.23
CA GLN A 1147 -45.44 -11.34 5.77
C GLN A 1147 -45.96 -12.21 4.62
N THR A 1148 -47.06 -12.92 4.88
CA THR A 1148 -47.79 -13.68 3.84
C THR A 1148 -48.63 -12.74 2.97
N TYR A 1149 -48.75 -13.07 1.71
CA TYR A 1149 -49.54 -12.40 0.67
C TYR A 1149 -50.36 -13.44 -0.11
N THR A 1150 -51.44 -12.98 -0.74
CA THR A 1150 -52.30 -13.76 -1.61
C THR A 1150 -52.41 -13.12 -3.00
N VAL A 1151 -52.18 -13.92 -4.04
CA VAL A 1151 -52.35 -13.57 -5.45
C VAL A 1151 -53.63 -14.22 -5.98
N PHE A 1152 -54.60 -13.39 -6.39
CA PHE A 1152 -55.82 -13.83 -7.06
C PHE A 1152 -55.70 -13.57 -8.56
N GLU A 1153 -56.00 -14.56 -9.40
CA GLU A 1153 -56.24 -14.29 -10.82
C GLU A 1153 -57.65 -13.69 -10.99
N ILE A 1154 -57.74 -12.53 -11.64
CA ILE A 1154 -59.00 -11.80 -11.88
C ILE A 1154 -59.41 -11.80 -13.36
N LYS A 1155 -58.51 -12.20 -14.27
CA LYS A 1155 -58.79 -12.44 -15.69
C LYS A 1155 -57.78 -13.45 -16.25
N ALA A 1156 -58.27 -14.53 -16.85
CA ALA A 1156 -57.43 -15.52 -17.52
C ALA A 1156 -56.80 -14.98 -18.84
N PRO A 1157 -55.73 -15.61 -19.33
CA PRO A 1157 -55.32 -15.53 -20.72
C PRO A 1157 -56.43 -15.95 -21.69
N ASP A 1158 -56.41 -15.41 -22.91
CA ASP A 1158 -57.43 -15.72 -23.91
C ASP A 1158 -57.37 -17.20 -24.34
N GLY A 1159 -58.44 -17.97 -24.09
CA GLY A 1159 -58.53 -19.41 -24.38
C GLY A 1159 -58.15 -20.34 -23.22
N TYR A 1160 -58.03 -19.82 -21.99
CA TYR A 1160 -57.71 -20.57 -20.77
C TYR A 1160 -58.80 -20.39 -19.69
N GLU A 1161 -58.93 -21.36 -18.78
CA GLU A 1161 -59.86 -21.24 -17.65
C GLU A 1161 -59.26 -20.40 -16.50
N LEU A 1162 -60.06 -19.47 -15.95
CA LEU A 1162 -59.69 -18.67 -14.78
C LEU A 1162 -59.33 -19.56 -13.57
N LEU A 1163 -58.18 -19.29 -12.97
CA LEU A 1163 -57.68 -20.01 -11.81
C LEU A 1163 -58.55 -19.73 -10.56
N LYS A 1164 -59.34 -20.74 -10.17
CA LYS A 1164 -60.31 -20.65 -9.06
C LYS A 1164 -59.70 -20.77 -7.65
N THR A 1165 -58.40 -21.05 -7.55
CA THR A 1165 -57.68 -21.21 -6.29
C THR A 1165 -56.56 -20.16 -6.23
N PRO A 1166 -56.55 -19.23 -5.27
CA PRO A 1166 -55.50 -18.24 -5.17
C PRO A 1166 -54.15 -18.86 -4.80
N VAL A 1167 -53.06 -18.13 -5.09
CA VAL A 1167 -51.69 -18.56 -4.81
C VAL A 1167 -51.12 -17.69 -3.69
N THR A 1168 -50.74 -18.31 -2.57
CA THR A 1168 -50.11 -17.62 -1.44
C THR A 1168 -48.58 -17.67 -1.52
N PHE A 1169 -47.92 -16.63 -1.03
CA PHE A 1169 -46.47 -16.60 -0.81
C PHE A 1169 -46.14 -15.83 0.47
N THR A 1170 -44.96 -16.04 1.04
CA THR A 1170 -44.47 -15.27 2.20
C THR A 1170 -43.18 -14.58 1.81
N VAL A 1171 -43.04 -13.31 2.20
CA VAL A 1171 -41.74 -12.62 2.22
C VAL A 1171 -41.18 -12.73 3.62
N GLU A 1172 -39.94 -13.17 3.73
CA GLU A 1172 -39.25 -13.46 4.99
C GLU A 1172 -38.02 -12.58 5.21
N GLU A 1173 -37.49 -11.93 4.15
CA GLU A 1173 -36.23 -11.17 4.16
C GLU A 1173 -36.32 -9.92 3.28
N GLY A 1174 -35.44 -8.94 3.51
CA GLY A 1174 -35.17 -7.86 2.54
C GLY A 1174 -34.45 -8.40 1.29
N ASN A 1175 -34.54 -7.70 0.16
CA ASN A 1175 -33.97 -8.09 -1.15
C ASN A 1175 -34.44 -9.47 -1.70
N GLN A 1176 -35.33 -10.18 -1.01
CA GLN A 1176 -35.78 -11.53 -1.38
C GLN A 1176 -36.53 -11.52 -2.73
N THR A 1177 -36.20 -12.43 -3.66
CA THR A 1177 -36.89 -12.52 -4.96
C THR A 1177 -37.83 -13.73 -5.01
N ILE A 1178 -39.12 -13.48 -4.81
CA ILE A 1178 -40.17 -14.51 -4.87
C ILE A 1178 -40.48 -14.86 -6.33
N ASN A 1179 -40.37 -16.15 -6.70
CA ASN A 1179 -40.64 -16.63 -8.06
C ASN A 1179 -41.87 -17.56 -8.08
N LEU A 1180 -43.01 -17.06 -8.57
CA LEU A 1180 -44.27 -17.83 -8.68
C LEU A 1180 -44.51 -18.31 -10.11
N GLN A 1181 -44.83 -19.60 -10.28
CA GLN A 1181 -45.14 -20.19 -11.59
C GLN A 1181 -46.60 -20.64 -11.65
N ILE A 1182 -47.46 -19.80 -12.25
CA ILE A 1182 -48.92 -19.93 -12.16
C ILE A 1182 -49.49 -20.55 -13.45
N LYS A 1183 -49.99 -21.79 -13.35
CA LYS A 1183 -50.47 -22.59 -14.50
C LYS A 1183 -51.98 -22.47 -14.73
N ASP A 1184 -52.39 -22.45 -15.99
CA ASP A 1184 -53.81 -22.69 -16.38
C ASP A 1184 -53.97 -23.94 -17.24
N ASP A 1185 -55.16 -24.51 -17.14
CA ASP A 1185 -55.73 -25.43 -18.12
C ASP A 1185 -56.41 -24.66 -19.26
N ALA A 1186 -56.33 -25.19 -20.48
CA ALA A 1186 -56.99 -24.60 -21.65
C ALA A 1186 -58.53 -24.73 -21.55
N GLU A 1187 -59.26 -23.75 -22.09
CA GLU A 1187 -60.72 -23.64 -21.94
C GLU A 1187 -61.46 -24.91 -22.45
N SER A 1188 -62.32 -25.49 -21.60
CA SER A 1188 -62.93 -26.80 -21.87
C SER A 1188 -63.96 -26.76 -23.02
N ILE A 1189 -63.55 -27.20 -24.20
CA ILE A 1189 -64.42 -27.31 -25.39
C ILE A 1189 -65.44 -28.45 -25.19
N LEU A 1190 -66.57 -28.15 -24.56
CA LEU A 1190 -67.66 -29.10 -24.32
C LEU A 1190 -68.19 -29.72 -25.64
N PRO A 1191 -68.23 -31.06 -25.78
CA PRO A 1191 -68.71 -31.71 -26.99
C PRO A 1191 -70.24 -31.67 -27.11
N LEU A 1192 -70.75 -30.64 -27.80
CA LEU A 1192 -72.14 -30.45 -28.28
C LEU A 1192 -73.27 -30.98 -27.38
N THR A 1193 -73.65 -30.18 -26.39
CA THR A 1193 -74.88 -30.37 -25.61
C THR A 1193 -76.14 -30.04 -26.42
N GLY A 1194 -76.69 -31.03 -27.10
CA GLY A 1194 -78.08 -31.05 -27.57
C GLY A 1194 -78.32 -30.60 -29.02
N GLY A 1195 -78.62 -31.57 -29.89
CA GLY A 1195 -79.06 -31.31 -31.27
C GLY A 1195 -79.19 -32.59 -32.10
N LYS A 1196 -80.17 -32.66 -33.00
CA LYS A 1196 -80.49 -33.87 -33.79
C LYS A 1196 -79.54 -34.12 -34.97
N THR A 1197 -78.23 -34.10 -34.70
CA THR A 1197 -77.17 -34.35 -35.70
C THR A 1197 -76.05 -35.26 -35.17
N GLY A 1198 -75.70 -35.18 -33.88
CA GLY A 1198 -74.56 -35.90 -33.29
C GLY A 1198 -74.65 -37.43 -33.30
N ILE A 1199 -75.85 -38.00 -33.44
CA ILE A 1199 -76.07 -39.45 -33.44
C ILE A 1199 -75.38 -40.15 -34.64
N ALA A 1200 -75.15 -39.44 -35.74
CA ALA A 1200 -74.51 -40.00 -36.94
C ALA A 1200 -73.04 -40.42 -36.72
N LEU A 1201 -72.27 -39.66 -35.93
CA LEU A 1201 -70.84 -39.94 -35.71
C LEU A 1201 -70.61 -41.20 -34.85
N LEU A 1202 -71.44 -41.41 -33.84
CA LEU A 1202 -71.36 -42.58 -32.95
C LEU A 1202 -71.73 -43.89 -33.66
N ILE A 1203 -72.60 -43.83 -34.68
CA ILE A 1203 -72.95 -44.99 -35.52
C ILE A 1203 -71.83 -45.29 -36.53
N ALA A 1204 -71.10 -44.28 -37.02
CA ALA A 1204 -69.96 -44.50 -37.90
C ALA A 1204 -68.76 -45.16 -37.18
N LEU A 1205 -68.41 -44.68 -35.98
CA LEU A 1205 -67.26 -45.18 -35.22
C LEU A 1205 -67.46 -46.61 -34.69
N SER A 1206 -68.68 -46.98 -34.32
CA SER A 1206 -69.00 -48.33 -33.81
C SER A 1206 -68.88 -49.44 -34.87
N LEU A 1207 -69.00 -49.12 -36.16
CA LEU A 1207 -68.82 -50.09 -37.25
C LEU A 1207 -67.35 -50.40 -37.57
N VAL A 1208 -66.41 -49.48 -37.29
CA VAL A 1208 -64.97 -49.70 -37.54
C VAL A 1208 -64.37 -50.64 -36.48
N VAL A 1209 -64.77 -50.49 -35.21
CA VAL A 1209 -64.30 -51.33 -34.10
C VAL A 1209 -64.78 -52.78 -34.23
N LEU A 1210 -66.00 -53.01 -34.70
CA LEU A 1210 -66.51 -54.35 -34.99
C LEU A 1210 -65.81 -55.03 -36.18
N GLY A 1211 -65.19 -54.28 -37.09
CA GLY A 1211 -64.43 -54.83 -38.21
C GLY A 1211 -63.12 -55.49 -37.79
N MET A 1212 -62.37 -54.88 -36.85
CA MET A 1212 -61.03 -55.36 -36.49
C MET A 1212 -61.01 -56.53 -35.50
N LEU A 1213 -62.08 -56.75 -34.74
CA LEU A 1213 -62.23 -57.96 -33.91
C LEU A 1213 -62.58 -59.23 -34.73
N GLY A 1214 -62.90 -59.09 -36.02
CA GLY A 1214 -63.26 -60.22 -36.89
C GLY A 1214 -62.09 -61.03 -37.45
N LEU A 1215 -60.85 -60.50 -37.41
CA LEU A 1215 -59.71 -61.10 -38.13
C LEU A 1215 -58.80 -62.01 -37.28
N SER A 1216 -58.80 -61.87 -35.94
CA SER A 1216 -58.00 -62.72 -35.05
C SER A 1216 -58.64 -64.09 -34.76
N GLY A 1217 -59.97 -64.20 -34.83
CA GLY A 1217 -60.69 -65.48 -34.66
C GLY A 1217 -60.56 -66.45 -35.84
N GLY A 1218 -60.24 -65.96 -37.05
CA GLY A 1218 -60.30 -66.74 -38.29
C GLY A 1218 -59.16 -67.76 -38.49
N LEU A 1219 -58.00 -67.54 -37.87
CA LEU A 1219 -56.77 -68.31 -38.16
C LEU A 1219 -56.60 -69.59 -37.32
N ILE A 1220 -57.29 -69.72 -36.19
CA ILE A 1220 -57.17 -70.91 -35.31
C ILE A 1220 -58.12 -72.05 -35.73
N TYR A 1221 -59.22 -71.77 -36.42
CA TYR A 1221 -60.21 -72.81 -36.79
C TYR A 1221 -59.84 -73.61 -38.07
N ARG A 1222 -58.86 -73.17 -38.88
CA ARG A 1222 -58.56 -73.79 -40.19
C ARG A 1222 -57.30 -74.68 -40.22
N HIS A 1223 -56.87 -75.21 -39.08
CA HIS A 1223 -55.69 -76.10 -39.01
C HIS A 1223 -55.84 -77.37 -38.16
N ARG A 1224 -57.07 -77.92 -38.04
CA ARG A 1224 -57.25 -79.29 -37.49
C ARG A 1224 -58.48 -80.08 -37.95
N LYS A 1225 -58.73 -80.16 -39.27
CA LYS A 1225 -59.34 -81.38 -39.85
C LYS A 1225 -59.00 -81.61 -41.32
N ASN A 1226 -58.74 -82.87 -41.63
CA ASN A 1226 -58.64 -83.47 -42.98
C ASN A 1226 -57.41 -83.10 -43.82
N SER A 1227 -56.22 -83.35 -43.27
CA SER A 1227 -55.28 -84.21 -44.01
C SER A 1227 -55.91 -85.61 -44.12
N LYS A 1228 -56.49 -85.95 -45.28
CA LYS A 1228 -56.98 -87.30 -45.55
C LYS A 1228 -56.83 -87.61 -47.04
N GLU A 1229 -55.81 -88.42 -47.36
CA GLU A 1229 -55.42 -88.89 -48.69
C GLU A 1229 -54.98 -87.77 -49.68
N ALA A 1230 -53.87 -87.88 -50.44
CA ALA A 1230 -52.90 -88.97 -50.60
C ALA A 1230 -51.47 -88.45 -50.87
N ALA A 1231 -50.51 -89.40 -50.90
CA ALA A 1231 -49.04 -89.24 -50.90
C ALA A 1231 -48.48 -88.85 -49.52
#